data_AF-A0A970YUB2-F1
#
_entry.id   AF-A0A970YUB2-F1
#
_cell.length_a   1.000
_cell.length_b   1.000
_cell.length_c   1.000
_cell.angle_alpha   90.00
_cell.angle_beta   90.00
_cell.angle_gamma   90.00
#
_symmetry.space_group_name_H-M   'P 1'
#
loop_
_entity.id
_entity.type
_entity.pdbx_description
1 polymer ?
#
loop_
_entity_poly.entity_id
_entity_poly.type
_entity_poly.pdbx_seq_one_letter_code
_entity_poly.pdbx_strand_id
1 'polypeptide(L)'
;MASRVQLKKSLQKNYNRTLFANEILKPVFQNGLTLLSVPQNVTADLTKRDAEIIDSVVIYGKISLEDSNEVTLYEITLKENVRIELSRVAIGNYIRKLLLTGDSALVNFISKNNNGTWRLTFISKDSKITEKGIKEKTTNTKRYTYLLGPAETCKTAAERFEILSGEKTTDTEALKKAFSVEKLGKDFFNEYKVHYDKFIKSLKEIPVAKMQFKDEKDLRDFVKKLLGRIVFLWFVQKKGWLGATSTDYKDGDRNFIINFFIASGGNESFYPAFLCNLFFDTLNNSRRDNDNFVMPDGKIVKIPFLNGGLFDKEDNDEKNIVIKPSLFHSPEYDDDPKDRGFFDFLNAYNFTIYEDSPDDQIVAVDPEMLGHIFENLLEDNKDKGAFYTPKEIVHYMCRESLIEYLAEHLGREYKVFNKITDDQLDSFGNETRIGQLNLLEEITDKTLKREDIEYIVKYKEIAGLETEHLTKISKLLDSVKICDPAIGSGAFPMGLLQEIFAIKEVISYETNTVWKPAEVKENIIQNSIYGVDIEKGAVDIARLRFWLSLVVDEKKPKALPNLDYKIVVGDSLISKFEDEAIEITWEPKFTHGALDKYSTEIKRLLVEITQMQRKYFNAKNDEKKILAKQIREAKLNLLINQLGYNKEVFFNTTMEKGGFAPTDKDKKYNAERELQLLTFDIHIDKLKKLLTDENKTFKHFDWKLDFPEVLNPYLKGKDAGFDIIIGNPPYVNIANISDNLYRQYLQENYSTVKNKCDLYSVFIEKARHILILS
;
A
#
# COMPACT_ATOMS: atom_id res chain seq x y z
N MET A 1 -38.92 10.53 14.59
CA MET A 1 -37.54 10.31 14.09
C MET A 1 -36.59 10.56 15.23
N ALA A 2 -35.62 9.66 15.42
CA ALA A 2 -34.55 9.89 16.40
C ALA A 2 -33.58 10.94 15.83
N SER A 3 -33.19 11.93 16.64
CA SER A 3 -32.21 12.92 16.17
C SER A 3 -30.79 12.34 16.23
N ARG A 4 -29.93 12.74 15.29
CA ARG A 4 -28.50 12.40 15.27
C ARG A 4 -27.82 12.51 16.63
N VAL A 5 -28.11 13.59 17.35
CA VAL A 5 -27.49 13.90 18.65
C VAL A 5 -27.89 12.86 19.70
N GLN A 6 -29.15 12.41 19.68
CA GLN A 6 -29.63 11.36 20.58
C GLN A 6 -28.99 10.01 20.24
N LEU A 7 -29.02 9.61 18.95
CA LEU A 7 -28.42 8.36 18.49
C LEU A 7 -26.92 8.29 18.82
N LYS A 8 -26.18 9.38 18.58
CA LYS A 8 -24.75 9.48 18.90
C LYS A 8 -24.50 9.26 20.40
N LYS A 9 -25.24 9.96 21.27
CA LYS A 9 -25.10 9.79 22.73
C LYS A 9 -25.40 8.37 23.19
N SER A 10 -26.37 7.70 22.57
CA SER A 10 -26.72 6.31 22.88
C SER A 10 -25.65 5.32 22.43
N LEU A 11 -25.10 5.48 21.22
CA LEU A 11 -24.05 4.62 20.67
C LEU A 11 -22.70 4.77 21.40
N GLN A 12 -22.45 5.92 22.04
CA GLN A 12 -21.27 6.16 22.87
C GLN A 12 -21.34 5.52 24.26
N LYS A 13 -22.48 4.95 24.66
CA LYS A 13 -22.58 4.22 25.94
C LYS A 13 -21.92 2.84 25.83
N ASN A 14 -21.57 2.27 26.98
CA ASN A 14 -21.25 0.85 27.07
C ASN A 14 -22.42 0.01 26.56
N TYR A 15 -22.12 -1.09 25.87
CA TYR A 15 -23.17 -1.93 25.30
C TYR A 15 -24.13 -2.44 26.38
N ASN A 16 -25.41 -2.24 26.13
CA ASN A 16 -26.49 -2.86 26.87
C ASN A 16 -27.59 -3.21 25.87
N ARG A 17 -27.92 -4.50 25.77
CA ARG A 17 -28.89 -5.02 24.80
C ARG A 17 -30.23 -4.29 24.83
N THR A 18 -30.76 -4.04 26.03
CA THR A 18 -32.06 -3.38 26.22
C THR A 18 -32.00 -1.92 25.78
N LEU A 19 -30.94 -1.20 26.14
CA LEU A 19 -30.76 0.19 25.69
C LEU A 19 -30.55 0.26 24.18
N PHE A 20 -29.75 -0.63 23.60
CA PHE A 20 -29.53 -0.68 22.15
C PHE A 20 -30.84 -0.96 21.39
N ALA A 21 -31.63 -1.94 21.85
CA ALA A 21 -32.91 -2.25 21.24
C ALA A 21 -33.91 -1.08 21.33
N ASN A 22 -33.99 -0.39 22.48
CA ASN A 22 -34.98 0.67 22.71
C ASN A 22 -34.57 2.04 22.18
N GLU A 23 -33.31 2.42 22.29
CA GLU A 23 -32.80 3.75 21.92
C GLU A 23 -32.35 3.81 20.45
N ILE A 24 -31.97 2.67 19.83
CA ILE A 24 -31.46 2.63 18.45
C ILE A 24 -32.38 1.83 17.53
N LEU A 25 -32.64 0.55 17.80
CA LEU A 25 -33.34 -0.31 16.84
C LEU A 25 -34.83 0.07 16.71
N LYS A 26 -35.52 0.29 17.84
CA LYS A 26 -36.96 0.61 17.84
C LYS A 26 -37.29 1.94 17.14
N PRO A 27 -36.53 3.03 17.32
CA PRO A 27 -36.78 4.27 16.57
C PRO A 27 -36.50 4.16 15.07
N VAL A 28 -35.60 3.27 14.65
CA VAL A 28 -35.20 3.10 13.25
C VAL A 28 -36.14 2.15 12.51
N PHE A 29 -36.37 0.95 13.05
CA PHE A 29 -37.10 -0.12 12.36
C PHE A 29 -38.58 -0.23 12.75
N GLN A 30 -39.02 0.54 13.75
CA GLN A 30 -40.41 0.67 14.18
C GLN A 30 -41.14 -0.69 14.28
N ASN A 31 -42.10 -0.95 13.39
CA ASN A 31 -42.97 -2.13 13.39
C ASN A 31 -42.27 -3.40 12.87
N GLY A 32 -41.11 -3.29 12.22
CA GLY A 32 -40.34 -4.43 11.71
C GLY A 32 -39.52 -5.16 12.78
N LEU A 33 -39.33 -4.57 13.97
CA LEU A 33 -38.51 -5.15 15.04
C LEU A 33 -39.31 -6.12 15.92
N THR A 34 -38.88 -7.38 15.95
CA THR A 34 -39.40 -8.41 16.86
C THR A 34 -38.32 -8.87 17.83
N LEU A 35 -38.52 -8.66 19.13
CA LEU A 35 -37.58 -9.09 20.18
C LEU A 35 -38.07 -10.38 20.84
N LEU A 36 -37.13 -11.28 21.16
CA LEU A 36 -37.43 -12.49 21.92
C LEU A 36 -37.60 -12.15 23.40
N SER A 37 -38.62 -12.73 24.04
CA SER A 37 -38.88 -12.57 25.48
C SER A 37 -37.76 -13.20 26.32
N VAL A 38 -37.18 -14.30 25.84
CA VAL A 38 -35.98 -14.92 26.40
C VAL A 38 -34.97 -15.10 25.24
N PRO A 39 -33.76 -14.55 25.37
CA PRO A 39 -32.71 -14.74 24.37
C PRO A 39 -32.35 -16.22 24.22
N GLN A 40 -32.19 -16.68 22.98
CA GLN A 40 -31.91 -18.08 22.66
C GLN A 40 -30.40 -18.30 22.53
N ASN A 41 -29.83 -19.21 23.31
CA ASN A 41 -28.43 -19.61 23.17
C ASN A 41 -28.24 -20.45 21.90
N VAL A 42 -27.19 -20.16 21.14
CA VAL A 42 -26.82 -20.94 19.96
C VAL A 42 -25.71 -21.92 20.36
N THR A 43 -26.04 -23.21 20.44
CA THR A 43 -25.06 -24.30 20.58
C THR A 43 -24.50 -24.63 19.19
N ALA A 44 -23.62 -23.78 18.67
CA ALA A 44 -22.85 -24.14 17.47
C ALA A 44 -21.71 -25.07 17.86
N ASP A 45 -21.43 -26.10 17.06
CA ASP A 45 -20.20 -26.90 17.17
C ASP A 45 -19.00 -25.99 16.83
N LEU A 46 -18.49 -25.30 17.85
CA LEU A 46 -17.30 -24.47 17.75
C LEU A 46 -16.12 -25.37 17.40
N THR A 47 -15.37 -25.03 16.35
CA THR A 47 -14.08 -25.68 16.13
C THR A 47 -13.15 -25.39 17.32
N LYS A 48 -12.09 -26.17 17.51
CA LYS A 48 -11.08 -25.88 18.55
C LYS A 48 -10.63 -24.42 18.54
N ARG A 49 -10.49 -23.83 17.34
CA ARG A 49 -10.12 -22.43 17.13
C ARG A 49 -11.20 -21.42 17.55
N ASP A 50 -12.48 -21.71 17.27
CA ASP A 50 -13.59 -20.81 17.62
C ASP A 50 -13.85 -20.82 19.15
N ALA A 51 -13.68 -21.98 19.79
CA ALA A 51 -13.85 -22.17 21.23
C ALA A 51 -12.78 -21.45 22.07
N GLU A 52 -11.65 -21.05 21.48
CA GLU A 52 -10.62 -20.24 22.15
C GLU A 52 -10.99 -18.74 22.21
N ILE A 53 -11.94 -18.30 21.40
CA ILE A 53 -12.21 -16.88 21.15
C ILE A 53 -13.61 -16.47 21.60
N ILE A 54 -14.59 -17.36 21.39
CA ILE A 54 -16.00 -17.10 21.70
C ILE A 54 -16.35 -17.73 23.05
N ASP A 55 -17.00 -16.95 23.90
CA ASP A 55 -17.52 -17.37 25.21
C ASP A 55 -18.98 -17.83 25.09
N SER A 56 -19.84 -17.01 24.47
CA SER A 56 -21.25 -17.36 24.24
C SER A 56 -21.84 -16.64 23.04
N VAL A 57 -22.87 -17.26 22.44
CA VAL A 57 -23.62 -16.72 21.29
C VAL A 57 -25.11 -16.80 21.58
N VAL A 58 -25.79 -15.68 21.36
CA VAL A 58 -27.19 -15.49 21.71
C VAL A 58 -27.94 -14.82 20.56
N ILE A 59 -29.11 -15.34 20.22
CA ILE A 59 -30.08 -14.66 19.35
C ILE A 59 -31.09 -13.96 20.26
N TYR A 60 -31.35 -12.67 20.02
CA TYR A 60 -32.26 -11.89 20.87
C TYR A 60 -33.42 -11.24 20.12
N GLY A 61 -33.47 -11.37 18.80
CA GLY A 61 -34.57 -10.84 18.00
C GLY A 61 -34.33 -10.95 16.50
N LYS A 62 -35.26 -10.38 15.75
CA LYS A 62 -35.24 -10.29 14.29
C LYS A 62 -35.81 -8.95 13.83
N ILE A 63 -35.38 -8.50 12.66
CA ILE A 63 -35.97 -7.36 11.95
C ILE A 63 -36.55 -7.88 10.64
N SER A 64 -37.86 -7.74 10.46
CA SER A 64 -38.54 -8.02 9.19
C SER A 64 -38.49 -6.79 8.31
N LEU A 65 -37.93 -6.93 7.12
CA LEU A 65 -37.83 -5.88 6.11
C LEU A 65 -39.03 -5.94 5.15
N GLU A 66 -39.28 -4.84 4.44
CA GLU A 66 -40.43 -4.72 3.53
C GLU A 66 -40.31 -5.61 2.28
N ASP A 67 -39.09 -6.02 1.92
CA ASP A 67 -38.79 -6.94 0.81
C ASP A 67 -38.92 -8.43 1.21
N SER A 68 -39.56 -8.72 2.35
CA SER A 68 -39.72 -10.05 2.93
C SER A 68 -38.41 -10.73 3.39
N ASN A 69 -37.29 -10.00 3.41
CA ASN A 69 -36.06 -10.50 4.02
C ASN A 69 -36.07 -10.30 5.54
N GLU A 70 -35.40 -11.20 6.28
CA GLU A 70 -35.23 -11.09 7.72
C GLU A 70 -33.76 -10.85 8.09
N VAL A 71 -33.53 -9.88 8.98
CA VAL A 71 -32.23 -9.66 9.61
C VAL A 71 -32.25 -10.24 11.02
N THR A 72 -31.46 -11.28 11.25
CA THR A 72 -31.37 -11.91 12.58
C THR A 72 -30.44 -11.11 13.50
N LEU A 73 -30.86 -10.88 14.75
CA LEU A 73 -30.10 -10.12 15.75
C LEU A 73 -29.31 -11.06 16.67
N TYR A 74 -27.98 -10.98 16.58
CA TYR A 74 -27.06 -11.76 17.40
C TYR A 74 -26.31 -10.90 18.41
N GLU A 75 -26.01 -11.50 19.55
CA GLU A 75 -25.07 -11.01 20.54
C GLU A 75 -24.02 -12.11 20.77
N ILE A 76 -22.74 -11.74 20.64
CA ILE A 76 -21.60 -12.64 20.80
C ILE A 76 -20.69 -12.07 21.88
N THR A 77 -20.54 -12.83 22.96
CA THR A 77 -19.58 -12.52 24.01
C THR A 77 -18.26 -13.22 23.69
N LEU A 78 -17.18 -12.44 23.63
CA LEU A 78 -15.82 -12.92 23.43
C LEU A 78 -15.12 -13.14 24.76
N LYS A 79 -14.11 -14.01 24.76
CA LYS A 79 -13.26 -14.24 25.94
C LYS A 79 -12.40 -13.01 26.28
N GLU A 80 -11.97 -12.91 27.53
CA GLU A 80 -11.31 -11.73 28.09
C GLU A 80 -9.96 -11.39 27.45
N ASN A 81 -9.29 -12.38 26.86
CA ASN A 81 -8.02 -12.21 26.14
C ASN A 81 -8.20 -11.68 24.71
N VAL A 82 -9.44 -11.60 24.21
CA VAL A 82 -9.74 -11.22 22.82
C VAL A 82 -9.93 -9.70 22.73
N ARG A 83 -9.08 -9.06 21.92
CA ARG A 83 -9.22 -7.65 21.55
C ARG A 83 -10.16 -7.52 20.37
N ILE A 84 -11.33 -6.91 20.59
CA ILE A 84 -12.40 -6.78 19.58
C ILE A 84 -11.88 -6.03 18.33
N GLU A 85 -11.02 -5.03 18.53
CA GLU A 85 -10.44 -4.24 17.44
C GLU A 85 -9.58 -5.10 16.49
N LEU A 86 -8.90 -6.11 17.02
CA LEU A 86 -7.85 -6.87 16.31
C LEU A 86 -8.34 -8.19 15.70
N SER A 87 -9.42 -8.78 16.24
CA SER A 87 -9.75 -10.20 16.02
C SER A 87 -10.62 -10.45 14.77
N ARG A 88 -10.30 -9.81 13.63
CA ARG A 88 -11.14 -9.81 12.40
C ARG A 88 -11.30 -11.19 11.76
N VAL A 89 -10.20 -11.90 11.52
CA VAL A 89 -10.21 -13.18 10.77
C VAL A 89 -10.97 -14.27 11.53
N ALA A 90 -10.71 -14.39 12.83
CA ALA A 90 -11.37 -15.38 13.66
C ALA A 90 -12.88 -15.10 13.85
N ILE A 91 -13.24 -13.85 14.15
CA ILE A 91 -14.65 -13.43 14.23
C ILE A 91 -15.34 -13.62 12.87
N GLY A 92 -14.64 -13.30 11.78
CA GLY A 92 -15.11 -13.44 10.41
C GLY A 92 -15.43 -14.88 10.00
N ASN A 93 -14.57 -15.82 10.34
CA ASN A 93 -14.79 -17.24 10.05
C ASN A 93 -16.01 -17.80 10.78
N TYR A 94 -16.21 -17.39 12.04
CA TYR A 94 -17.41 -17.78 12.78
C TYR A 94 -18.69 -17.15 12.21
N ILE A 95 -18.63 -15.87 11.84
CA ILE A 95 -19.74 -15.17 11.18
C ILE A 95 -20.21 -15.90 9.92
N ARG A 96 -19.29 -16.40 9.09
CA ARG A 96 -19.63 -17.14 7.86
C ARG A 96 -20.46 -18.40 8.16
N LYS A 97 -20.19 -19.08 9.28
CA LYS A 97 -20.97 -20.26 9.71
C LYS A 97 -22.40 -19.89 10.14
N LEU A 98 -22.60 -18.73 10.75
CA LEU A 98 -23.92 -18.24 11.18
C LEU A 98 -24.88 -17.94 10.02
N LEU A 99 -24.36 -17.76 8.80
CA LEU A 99 -25.16 -17.44 7.60
C LEU A 99 -25.64 -18.66 6.82
N LEU A 100 -25.22 -19.86 7.21
CA LEU A 100 -25.75 -21.12 6.66
C LEU A 100 -27.22 -21.33 7.02
N THR A 101 -27.76 -20.52 7.94
CA THR A 101 -29.14 -20.59 8.46
C THR A 101 -30.05 -19.39 8.11
N GLY A 102 -29.62 -18.43 7.26
CA GLY A 102 -30.45 -17.26 6.84
C GLY A 102 -29.82 -16.26 5.85
N ASP A 103 -30.55 -15.18 5.50
CA ASP A 103 -30.24 -14.22 4.41
C ASP A 103 -29.45 -12.96 4.82
N SER A 104 -29.60 -12.46 6.06
CA SER A 104 -28.80 -11.34 6.62
C SER A 104 -28.78 -11.33 8.16
N ALA A 105 -27.76 -10.73 8.76
CA ALA A 105 -27.59 -10.70 10.22
C ALA A 105 -27.00 -9.38 10.73
N LEU A 106 -27.42 -8.98 11.92
CA LEU A 106 -26.84 -7.85 12.67
C LEU A 106 -26.29 -8.39 13.99
N VAL A 107 -24.98 -8.24 14.20
CA VAL A 107 -24.24 -8.92 15.26
C VAL A 107 -23.55 -7.90 16.16
N ASN A 108 -23.79 -8.00 17.46
CA ASN A 108 -23.08 -7.25 18.49
C ASN A 108 -21.99 -8.10 19.13
N PHE A 109 -20.73 -7.72 18.99
CA PHE A 109 -19.60 -8.34 19.68
C PHE A 109 -19.21 -7.55 20.91
N ILE A 110 -19.07 -8.26 22.03
CA ILE A 110 -18.78 -7.68 23.34
C ILE A 110 -17.63 -8.46 23.97
N SER A 111 -16.75 -7.75 24.68
CA SER A 111 -15.67 -8.33 25.48
C SER A 111 -15.65 -7.62 26.83
N LYS A 112 -15.45 -8.38 27.90
CA LYS A 112 -15.45 -7.87 29.28
C LYS A 112 -14.26 -6.93 29.57
N ASN A 113 -13.19 -6.98 28.77
CA ASN A 113 -11.91 -6.32 29.05
C ASN A 113 -11.50 -5.24 28.03
N ASN A 114 -12.46 -4.64 27.30
CA ASN A 114 -12.17 -3.74 26.17
C ASN A 114 -12.55 -2.26 26.41
N ASN A 115 -12.40 -1.74 27.64
CA ASN A 115 -12.66 -0.34 28.01
C ASN A 115 -14.05 0.21 27.60
N GLY A 116 -15.06 -0.66 27.50
CA GLY A 116 -16.42 -0.28 27.10
C GLY A 116 -16.64 -0.21 25.58
N THR A 117 -15.61 -0.45 24.76
CA THR A 117 -15.73 -0.54 23.31
C THR A 117 -16.41 -1.85 22.90
N TRP A 118 -17.37 -1.77 22.00
CA TRP A 118 -18.10 -2.89 21.42
C TRP A 118 -18.22 -2.74 19.91
N ARG A 119 -18.51 -3.84 19.21
CA ARG A 119 -18.54 -3.88 17.74
C ARG A 119 -19.91 -4.27 17.24
N LEU A 120 -20.44 -3.51 16.30
CA LEU A 120 -21.67 -3.80 15.57
C LEU A 120 -21.32 -4.20 14.14
N THR A 121 -21.73 -5.39 13.69
CA THR A 121 -21.48 -5.87 12.34
C THR A 121 -22.78 -6.24 11.64
N PHE A 122 -23.07 -5.59 10.52
CA PHE A 122 -24.12 -5.99 9.60
C PHE A 122 -23.55 -6.92 8.52
N ILE A 123 -24.29 -7.97 8.18
CA ILE A 123 -23.83 -9.03 7.29
C ILE A 123 -24.94 -9.32 6.28
N SER A 124 -24.58 -9.37 5.00
CA SER A 124 -25.52 -9.65 3.92
C SER A 124 -24.88 -10.46 2.79
N LYS A 125 -25.66 -11.31 2.12
CA LYS A 125 -25.26 -12.04 0.92
C LYS A 125 -25.46 -11.15 -0.33
N ASP A 126 -24.48 -11.14 -1.23
CA ASP A 126 -24.67 -10.54 -2.56
C ASP A 126 -25.39 -11.54 -3.47
N SER A 127 -26.63 -11.23 -3.82
CA SER A 127 -27.44 -12.03 -4.75
C SER A 127 -27.57 -11.26 -6.07
N LYS A 128 -26.85 -11.68 -7.12
CA LYS A 128 -27.10 -11.18 -8.49
C LYS A 128 -28.12 -12.09 -9.20
N ILE A 129 -29.25 -11.52 -9.60
CA ILE A 129 -30.24 -12.19 -10.45
C ILE A 129 -29.71 -12.16 -11.90
N THR A 130 -29.66 -13.31 -12.57
CA THR A 130 -29.39 -13.40 -14.02
C THR A 130 -30.64 -13.85 -14.77
N GLU A 131 -30.74 -13.51 -16.06
CA GLU A 131 -31.93 -13.72 -16.91
C GLU A 131 -32.41 -15.19 -17.04
N LYS A 132 -31.67 -16.18 -16.52
CA LYS A 132 -32.04 -17.61 -16.54
C LYS A 132 -32.34 -18.19 -15.14
N GLY A 133 -32.77 -17.35 -14.21
CA GLY A 133 -33.12 -17.74 -12.84
C GLY A 133 -31.97 -17.57 -11.84
N ILE A 134 -32.27 -17.79 -10.56
CA ILE A 134 -31.32 -17.70 -9.45
C ILE A 134 -30.33 -18.87 -9.59
N LYS A 135 -29.22 -18.65 -10.29
CA LYS A 135 -28.01 -19.44 -10.03
C LYS A 135 -27.22 -18.69 -8.97
N GLU A 136 -27.16 -19.26 -7.77
CA GLU A 136 -26.15 -18.96 -6.76
C GLU A 136 -24.76 -19.13 -7.38
N LYS A 137 -24.23 -18.08 -8.00
CA LYS A 137 -22.84 -18.03 -8.42
C LYS A 137 -22.10 -17.17 -7.40
N THR A 138 -21.37 -17.89 -6.54
CA THR A 138 -20.36 -17.40 -5.58
C THR A 138 -20.87 -16.41 -4.53
N THR A 139 -21.21 -16.98 -3.37
CA THR A 139 -21.60 -16.37 -2.10
C THR A 139 -20.47 -15.58 -1.44
N ASN A 140 -20.07 -14.43 -2.01
CA ASN A 140 -19.25 -13.49 -1.25
C ASN A 140 -20.16 -12.75 -0.26
N THR A 141 -19.95 -13.03 1.02
CA THR A 141 -20.65 -12.36 2.11
C THR A 141 -19.97 -11.03 2.38
N LYS A 142 -20.71 -9.92 2.26
CA LYS A 142 -20.22 -8.60 2.67
C LYS A 142 -20.52 -8.35 4.14
N ARG A 143 -19.54 -7.76 4.83
CA ARG A 143 -19.61 -7.43 6.26
C ARG A 143 -19.31 -5.94 6.44
N TYR A 144 -20.20 -5.25 7.14
CA TYR A 144 -20.09 -3.83 7.45
C TYR A 144 -20.01 -3.64 8.95
N THR A 145 -18.88 -3.11 9.43
CA THR A 145 -18.57 -3.10 10.85
C THR A 145 -18.39 -1.68 11.41
N TYR A 146 -19.03 -1.39 12.55
CA TYR A 146 -18.78 -0.21 13.36
C TYR A 146 -18.11 -0.59 14.68
N LEU A 147 -17.12 0.20 15.10
CA LEU A 147 -16.63 0.24 16.47
C LEU A 147 -17.35 1.38 17.22
N LEU A 148 -17.90 1.04 18.38
CA LEU A 148 -18.80 1.90 19.16
C LEU A 148 -18.40 1.86 20.65
N GLY A 149 -18.85 2.86 21.41
CA GLY A 149 -18.57 2.97 22.85
C GLY A 149 -17.99 4.33 23.26
N PRO A 150 -17.60 4.50 24.53
CA PRO A 150 -17.28 5.81 25.10
C PRO A 150 -16.05 6.48 24.47
N ALA A 151 -15.10 5.68 23.98
CA ALA A 151 -13.89 6.16 23.34
C ALA A 151 -14.06 6.46 21.84
N GLU A 152 -15.23 6.15 21.25
CA GLU A 152 -15.50 6.28 19.82
C GLU A 152 -16.42 7.47 19.53
N THR A 153 -16.27 8.13 18.36
CA THR A 153 -17.07 9.32 18.05
C THR A 153 -18.54 8.99 17.80
N CYS A 154 -18.81 7.78 17.28
CA CYS A 154 -20.12 7.27 16.87
C CYS A 154 -20.92 8.18 15.91
N LYS A 155 -20.30 9.23 15.35
CA LYS A 155 -20.98 10.27 14.54
C LYS A 155 -21.52 9.68 13.23
N THR A 156 -20.69 8.91 12.52
CA THR A 156 -21.07 8.23 11.27
C THR A 156 -22.16 7.19 11.49
N ALA A 157 -22.03 6.33 12.51
CA ALA A 157 -23.06 5.34 12.83
C ALA A 157 -24.41 6.01 13.13
N ALA A 158 -24.39 7.09 13.92
CA ALA A 158 -25.59 7.87 14.22
C ALA A 158 -26.23 8.49 12.97
N GLU A 159 -25.44 9.07 12.06
CA GLU A 159 -25.95 9.59 10.78
C GLU A 159 -26.58 8.49 9.92
N ARG A 160 -25.96 7.31 9.82
CA ARG A 160 -26.50 6.22 9.00
C ARG A 160 -27.81 5.69 9.57
N PHE A 161 -27.91 5.55 10.90
CA PHE A 161 -29.17 5.21 11.55
C PHE A 161 -30.24 6.31 11.43
N GLU A 162 -29.84 7.58 11.48
CA GLU A 162 -30.76 8.71 11.26
C GLU A 162 -31.31 8.70 9.83
N ILE A 163 -30.46 8.52 8.82
CA ILE A 163 -30.85 8.38 7.41
C ILE A 163 -31.86 7.24 7.27
N LEU A 164 -31.56 6.06 7.82
CA LEU A 164 -32.47 4.91 7.80
C LEU A 164 -33.81 5.21 8.48
N SER A 165 -33.81 5.95 9.58
CA SER A 165 -35.05 6.35 10.28
C SER A 165 -35.91 7.35 9.48
N GLY A 166 -35.31 8.03 8.50
CA GLY A 166 -35.96 9.00 7.62
C GLY A 166 -36.40 8.43 6.27
N GLU A 167 -35.94 7.23 5.89
CA GLU A 167 -36.38 6.58 4.65
C GLU A 167 -37.82 6.03 4.80
N LYS A 168 -38.59 6.12 3.72
CA LYS A 168 -40.01 5.71 3.70
C LYS A 168 -40.21 4.20 3.71
N THR A 169 -39.20 3.45 3.27
CA THR A 169 -39.19 2.00 3.09
C THR A 169 -37.82 1.48 3.51
N THR A 170 -37.75 0.48 4.39
CA THR A 170 -36.48 -0.13 4.81
C THR A 170 -36.34 -1.52 4.16
N ASP A 171 -35.73 -1.55 2.97
CA ASP A 171 -35.39 -2.79 2.25
C ASP A 171 -33.90 -3.17 2.45
N THR A 172 -33.50 -4.35 1.96
CA THR A 172 -32.13 -4.86 2.11
C THR A 172 -31.09 -3.96 1.42
N GLU A 173 -31.45 -3.32 0.30
CA GLU A 173 -30.55 -2.44 -0.44
C GLU A 173 -30.38 -1.07 0.27
N ALA A 174 -31.42 -0.53 0.89
CA ALA A 174 -31.35 0.65 1.75
C ALA A 174 -30.43 0.39 2.95
N LEU A 175 -30.52 -0.80 3.56
CA LEU A 175 -29.58 -1.23 4.60
C LEU A 175 -28.14 -1.34 4.06
N LYS A 176 -27.90 -2.09 2.98
CA LYS A 176 -26.56 -2.19 2.39
C LYS A 176 -25.99 -0.80 2.03
N LYS A 177 -26.81 0.09 1.49
CA LYS A 177 -26.42 1.47 1.11
C LYS A 177 -26.13 2.35 2.33
N ALA A 178 -26.91 2.24 3.39
CA ALA A 178 -26.67 3.01 4.63
C ALA A 178 -25.39 2.55 5.33
N PHE A 179 -25.11 1.25 5.29
CA PHE A 179 -23.92 0.66 5.90
C PHE A 179 -22.69 0.65 4.97
N SER A 180 -22.82 1.04 3.70
CA SER A 180 -21.73 1.04 2.70
C SER A 180 -20.61 2.04 3.02
N VAL A 181 -19.36 1.55 2.93
CA VAL A 181 -18.12 2.33 3.12
C VAL A 181 -17.83 3.22 1.91
N GLU A 182 -18.24 2.82 0.70
CA GLU A 182 -18.03 3.62 -0.51
C GLU A 182 -18.65 5.01 -0.40
N LYS A 183 -19.85 5.10 0.19
CA LYS A 183 -20.52 6.39 0.45
C LYS A 183 -19.72 7.22 1.46
N LEU A 184 -19.17 6.59 2.51
CA LEU A 184 -18.33 7.29 3.50
C LEU A 184 -17.08 7.89 2.84
N GLY A 185 -16.43 7.13 1.96
CA GLY A 185 -15.24 7.58 1.24
C GLY A 185 -15.51 8.74 0.31
N LYS A 186 -16.63 8.69 -0.43
CA LYS A 186 -17.04 9.80 -1.29
C LYS A 186 -17.36 11.06 -0.50
N ASP A 187 -18.10 10.92 0.62
CA ASP A 187 -18.46 12.05 1.48
C ASP A 187 -17.18 12.69 2.07
N PHE A 188 -16.28 11.87 2.62
CA PHE A 188 -14.99 12.32 3.16
C PHE A 188 -14.12 12.99 2.08
N PHE A 189 -14.04 12.40 0.88
CA PHE A 189 -13.25 12.95 -0.23
C PHE A 189 -13.73 14.33 -0.65
N ASN A 190 -15.03 14.48 -0.88
CA ASN A 190 -15.61 15.73 -1.34
C ASN A 190 -15.29 16.86 -0.35
N GLU A 191 -15.40 16.56 0.93
CA GLU A 191 -15.11 17.52 1.97
C GLU A 191 -13.60 17.78 2.13
N TYR A 192 -12.77 16.74 2.06
CA TYR A 192 -11.31 16.89 2.05
C TYR A 192 -10.85 17.81 0.92
N LYS A 193 -11.42 17.66 -0.28
CA LYS A 193 -11.13 18.52 -1.44
C LYS A 193 -11.49 19.98 -1.17
N VAL A 194 -12.62 20.25 -0.52
CA VAL A 194 -13.00 21.61 -0.09
C VAL A 194 -11.95 22.20 0.85
N HIS A 195 -11.45 21.44 1.84
CA HIS A 195 -10.37 21.91 2.71
C HIS A 195 -9.07 22.15 1.95
N TYR A 196 -8.68 21.23 1.08
CA TYR A 196 -7.51 21.37 0.22
C TYR A 196 -7.55 22.68 -0.60
N ASP A 197 -8.69 22.96 -1.23
CA ASP A 197 -8.90 24.18 -2.02
C ASP A 197 -8.87 25.44 -1.15
N LYS A 198 -9.42 25.39 0.08
CA LYS A 198 -9.33 26.49 1.06
C LYS A 198 -7.89 26.81 1.44
N PHE A 199 -7.06 25.80 1.70
CA PHE A 199 -5.64 25.97 2.01
C PHE A 199 -4.89 26.62 0.84
N ILE A 200 -5.11 26.12 -0.39
CA ILE A 200 -4.50 26.71 -1.60
C ILE A 200 -4.92 28.17 -1.76
N LYS A 201 -6.23 28.46 -1.69
CA LYS A 201 -6.75 29.82 -1.85
C LYS A 201 -6.16 30.76 -0.81
N SER A 202 -6.14 30.37 0.46
CA SER A 202 -5.59 31.21 1.52
C SER A 202 -4.09 31.44 1.36
N LEU A 203 -3.32 30.43 0.95
CA LEU A 203 -1.88 30.57 0.73
C LEU A 203 -1.58 31.42 -0.52
N LYS A 204 -2.38 31.30 -1.59
CA LYS A 204 -2.25 32.17 -2.78
C LYS A 204 -2.43 33.65 -2.46
N GLU A 205 -3.19 33.99 -1.42
CA GLU A 205 -3.42 35.38 -1.00
C GLU A 205 -2.23 35.96 -0.22
N ILE A 206 -1.29 35.14 0.27
CA ILE A 206 -0.15 35.57 1.08
C ILE A 206 1.00 36.05 0.18
N PRO A 207 1.49 37.30 0.32
CA PRO A 207 2.60 37.82 -0.50
C PRO A 207 3.89 36.99 -0.41
N VAL A 208 4.24 36.50 0.79
CA VAL A 208 5.41 35.65 1.02
C VAL A 208 5.29 34.33 0.25
N ALA A 209 4.11 33.71 0.25
CA ALA A 209 3.86 32.49 -0.50
C ALA A 209 4.03 32.70 -2.02
N LYS A 210 3.56 33.83 -2.56
CA LYS A 210 3.75 34.19 -3.99
C LYS A 210 5.22 34.33 -4.39
N MET A 211 6.09 34.76 -3.48
CA MET A 211 7.53 34.86 -3.73
C MET A 211 8.27 33.54 -3.49
N GLN A 212 7.68 32.63 -2.71
CA GLN A 212 8.33 31.40 -2.22
C GLN A 212 8.11 30.20 -3.13
N PHE A 213 6.91 30.04 -3.68
CA PHE A 213 6.58 28.95 -4.58
C PHE A 213 6.90 29.34 -6.02
N LYS A 214 7.61 28.46 -6.74
CA LYS A 214 8.06 28.75 -8.12
C LYS A 214 6.88 28.87 -9.07
N ASP A 215 5.87 28.03 -8.87
CA ASP A 215 4.65 27.97 -9.66
C ASP A 215 3.49 27.43 -8.81
N GLU A 216 2.30 27.31 -9.43
CA GLU A 216 1.12 26.78 -8.75
C GLU A 216 1.25 25.29 -8.40
N LYS A 217 2.05 24.52 -9.17
CA LYS A 217 2.28 23.10 -8.90
C LYS A 217 3.04 22.94 -7.58
N ASP A 218 4.06 23.75 -7.37
CA ASP A 218 4.90 23.75 -6.16
C ASP A 218 4.06 24.07 -4.90
N LEU A 219 3.12 25.03 -5.00
CA LEU A 219 2.16 25.30 -3.93
C LEU A 219 1.22 24.12 -3.67
N ARG A 220 0.68 23.50 -4.73
CA ARG A 220 -0.20 22.33 -4.60
C ARG A 220 0.52 21.17 -3.92
N ASP A 221 1.75 20.88 -4.34
CA ASP A 221 2.57 19.81 -3.78
C ASP A 221 2.87 20.05 -2.29
N PHE A 222 3.15 21.30 -1.90
CA PHE A 222 3.29 21.69 -0.49
C PHE A 222 2.02 21.42 0.33
N VAL A 223 0.85 21.87 -0.15
CA VAL A 223 -0.43 21.66 0.57
C VAL A 223 -0.77 20.17 0.65
N LYS A 224 -0.56 19.41 -0.43
CA LYS A 224 -0.76 17.95 -0.44
C LYS A 224 0.09 17.28 0.64
N LYS A 225 1.38 17.61 0.73
CA LYS A 225 2.29 17.03 1.72
C LYS A 225 1.94 17.44 3.15
N LEU A 226 1.58 18.72 3.37
CA LEU A 226 1.15 19.22 4.67
C LEU A 226 -0.08 18.47 5.20
N LEU A 227 -1.16 18.41 4.40
CA LEU A 227 -2.37 17.72 4.80
C LEU A 227 -2.13 16.21 4.96
N GLY A 228 -1.30 15.61 4.10
CA GLY A 228 -0.86 14.21 4.23
C GLY A 228 -0.13 13.91 5.54
N ARG A 229 0.79 14.79 5.97
CA ARG A 229 1.49 14.70 7.28
C ARG A 229 0.49 14.75 8.44
N ILE A 230 -0.49 15.65 8.38
CA ILE A 230 -1.53 15.79 9.42
C ILE A 230 -2.42 14.55 9.48
N VAL A 231 -2.91 14.10 8.33
CA VAL A 231 -3.74 12.88 8.24
C VAL A 231 -2.99 11.68 8.78
N PHE A 232 -1.71 11.52 8.45
CA PHE A 232 -0.89 10.44 9.00
C PHE A 232 -0.84 10.47 10.53
N LEU A 233 -0.59 11.64 11.13
CA LEU A 233 -0.61 11.78 12.59
C LEU A 233 -1.99 11.51 13.17
N TRP A 234 -3.06 11.79 12.41
CA TRP A 234 -4.42 11.45 12.80
C TRP A 234 -4.67 9.94 12.89
N PHE A 235 -4.06 9.15 12.01
CA PHE A 235 -4.06 7.68 12.14
C PHE A 235 -3.20 7.23 13.32
N VAL A 236 -1.99 7.78 13.45
CA VAL A 236 -1.03 7.39 14.50
C VAL A 236 -1.54 7.71 15.91
N GLN A 237 -2.21 8.85 16.13
CA GLN A 237 -2.74 9.20 17.46
C GLN A 237 -3.77 8.18 17.97
N LYS A 238 -4.48 7.46 17.08
CA LYS A 238 -5.41 6.39 17.50
C LYS A 238 -4.70 5.22 18.19
N LYS A 239 -3.40 5.03 17.94
CA LYS A 239 -2.56 4.08 18.69
C LYS A 239 -2.19 4.55 20.09
N GLY A 240 -2.41 5.83 20.43
CA GLY A 240 -1.95 6.41 21.69
C GLY A 240 -0.44 6.62 21.74
N TRP A 241 0.21 6.81 20.58
CA TRP A 241 1.66 7.01 20.51
C TRP A 241 2.09 8.48 20.64
N LEU A 242 1.16 9.42 20.52
CA LEU A 242 1.46 10.84 20.63
C LEU A 242 1.06 11.35 22.01
N GLY A 243 1.90 12.17 22.64
CA GLY A 243 1.55 12.83 23.91
C GLY A 243 1.51 11.91 25.14
N ALA A 244 2.23 10.78 25.14
CA ALA A 244 2.26 9.86 26.28
C ALA A 244 3.10 10.40 27.45
N THR A 245 2.88 9.91 28.66
CA THR A 245 3.72 10.29 29.82
C THR A 245 5.03 9.50 29.89
N SER A 246 5.06 8.31 29.27
CA SER A 246 6.20 7.39 29.27
C SER A 246 6.47 6.78 27.89
N THR A 247 7.67 6.26 27.68
CA THR A 247 8.10 5.59 26.44
C THR A 247 7.49 4.20 26.25
N ASP A 248 6.60 3.79 27.16
CA ASP A 248 5.73 2.63 26.96
C ASP A 248 4.47 2.96 26.15
N TYR A 249 4.17 4.25 25.92
CA TYR A 249 3.08 4.73 25.06
C TYR A 249 1.70 4.14 25.39
N LYS A 250 1.43 3.88 26.68
CA LYS A 250 0.17 3.27 27.13
C LYS A 250 -0.97 4.29 27.31
N ASP A 251 -0.61 5.54 27.54
CA ASP A 251 -1.52 6.62 27.96
C ASP A 251 -1.44 7.85 27.05
N GLY A 252 -0.94 7.69 25.82
CA GLY A 252 -0.88 8.79 24.87
C GLY A 252 -2.26 9.32 24.47
N ASP A 253 -2.26 10.58 24.09
CA ASP A 253 -3.43 11.36 23.77
C ASP A 253 -4.01 10.98 22.40
N ARG A 254 -5.21 10.39 22.41
CA ARG A 254 -5.94 10.00 21.19
C ARG A 254 -6.51 11.18 20.40
N ASN A 255 -6.47 12.39 20.97
CA ASN A 255 -6.86 13.66 20.37
C ASN A 255 -5.69 14.67 20.35
N PHE A 256 -4.45 14.16 20.34
CA PHE A 256 -3.23 14.95 20.46
C PHE A 256 -3.19 16.18 19.55
N ILE A 257 -3.52 16.06 18.26
CA ILE A 257 -3.39 17.16 17.30
C ILE A 257 -4.30 18.37 17.65
N ILE A 258 -5.54 18.12 18.09
CA ILE A 258 -6.45 19.18 18.54
C ILE A 258 -5.91 19.80 19.83
N ASN A 259 -5.55 18.97 20.81
CA ASN A 259 -5.04 19.45 22.09
C ASN A 259 -3.73 20.23 21.93
N PHE A 260 -2.89 19.83 20.98
CA PHE A 260 -1.65 20.52 20.60
C PHE A 260 -1.93 21.90 20.00
N PHE A 261 -2.92 22.01 19.11
CA PHE A 261 -3.38 23.29 18.56
C PHE A 261 -3.95 24.22 19.63
N ILE A 262 -4.79 23.70 20.52
CA ILE A 262 -5.37 24.49 21.61
C ILE A 262 -4.26 24.96 22.56
N ALA A 263 -3.34 24.07 22.95
CA ALA A 263 -2.22 24.42 23.83
C ALA A 263 -1.31 25.50 23.23
N SER A 264 -1.16 25.55 21.90
CA SER A 264 -0.37 26.59 21.23
C SER A 264 -1.05 27.97 21.22
N GLY A 265 -2.26 28.09 21.76
CA GLY A 265 -3.07 29.30 21.72
C GLY A 265 -3.80 29.52 20.41
N GLY A 266 -3.81 28.54 19.49
CA GLY A 266 -4.60 28.59 18.24
C GLY A 266 -4.34 29.83 17.36
N ASN A 267 -3.08 30.26 17.25
CA ASN A 267 -2.69 31.48 16.54
C ASN A 267 -1.83 31.18 15.29
N GLU A 268 -1.50 32.24 14.56
CA GLU A 268 -0.75 32.21 13.30
C GLU A 268 0.65 31.55 13.40
N SER A 269 1.22 31.44 14.60
CA SER A 269 2.49 30.76 14.84
C SER A 269 2.37 29.23 14.87
N PHE A 270 1.16 28.67 14.85
CA PHE A 270 0.94 27.23 14.97
C PHE A 270 1.75 26.40 13.95
N TYR A 271 1.65 26.76 12.67
CA TYR A 271 2.41 26.05 11.64
C TYR A 271 3.94 26.23 11.79
N PRO A 272 4.48 27.46 11.70
CA PRO A 272 5.93 27.65 11.63
C PRO A 272 6.66 27.32 12.94
N ALA A 273 6.06 27.55 14.10
CA ALA A 273 6.74 27.34 15.39
C ALA A 273 6.48 25.95 15.99
N PHE A 274 5.28 25.40 15.80
CA PHE A 274 4.85 24.19 16.51
C PHE A 274 4.76 22.96 15.60
N LEU A 275 4.06 23.03 14.47
CA LEU A 275 3.97 21.89 13.53
C LEU A 275 5.31 21.58 12.87
N CYS A 276 6.08 22.59 12.44
CA CYS A 276 7.41 22.35 11.88
C CYS A 276 8.35 21.67 12.89
N ASN A 277 8.35 22.11 14.15
CA ASN A 277 9.12 21.45 15.22
C ASN A 277 8.65 20.00 15.46
N LEU A 278 7.34 19.76 15.44
CA LEU A 278 6.79 18.41 15.55
C LEU A 278 7.22 17.51 14.37
N PHE A 279 7.14 18.00 13.13
CA PHE A 279 7.49 17.23 11.94
C PHE A 279 9.00 16.97 11.85
N PHE A 280 9.80 18.03 11.86
CA PHE A 280 11.21 17.96 11.45
C PHE A 280 12.16 17.71 12.61
N ASP A 281 11.89 18.33 13.76
CA ASP A 281 12.81 18.29 14.91
C ASP A 281 12.41 17.24 15.95
N THR A 282 11.20 16.66 15.82
CA THR A 282 10.67 15.64 16.72
C THR A 282 10.51 14.29 16.03
N LEU A 283 9.59 14.16 15.07
CA LEU A 283 9.28 12.89 14.40
C LEU A 283 10.42 12.39 13.50
N ASN A 284 11.22 13.32 12.95
CA ASN A 284 12.38 13.03 12.10
C ASN A 284 13.74 13.19 12.84
N ASN A 285 13.76 13.23 14.17
CA ASN A 285 15.01 13.33 14.93
C ASN A 285 15.13 12.23 15.99
N SER A 286 16.04 11.28 15.76
CA SER A 286 16.25 10.16 16.68
C SER A 286 17.24 10.46 17.82
N ARG A 287 17.78 11.68 17.92
CA ARG A 287 18.78 12.07 18.95
C ARG A 287 18.15 12.62 20.23
N ARG A 288 16.82 12.67 20.30
CA ARG A 288 16.11 13.22 21.46
C ARG A 288 16.22 12.27 22.64
N ASP A 289 16.42 12.84 23.82
CA ASP A 289 16.46 12.07 25.07
C ASP A 289 15.08 11.48 25.38
N ASN A 290 15.00 10.15 25.44
CA ASN A 290 13.80 9.41 25.85
C ASN A 290 12.51 9.90 25.17
N ASP A 291 12.55 10.19 23.87
CA ASP A 291 11.43 10.67 23.06
C ASP A 291 10.74 11.95 23.60
N ASN A 292 11.45 12.76 24.39
CA ASN A 292 10.92 13.99 24.96
C ASN A 292 10.46 14.98 23.88
N PHE A 293 9.29 15.57 24.11
CA PHE A 293 8.74 16.68 23.36
C PHE A 293 8.16 17.70 24.35
N VAL A 294 8.50 18.98 24.17
CA VAL A 294 7.98 20.07 24.99
C VAL A 294 6.73 20.61 24.32
N MET A 295 5.58 20.41 24.97
CA MET A 295 4.31 20.98 24.56
C MET A 295 4.33 22.51 24.66
N PRO A 296 3.45 23.22 23.95
CA PRO A 296 3.40 24.68 23.99
C PRO A 296 3.10 25.25 25.39
N ASP A 297 2.44 24.47 26.24
CA ASP A 297 2.15 24.80 27.65
C ASP A 297 3.32 24.49 28.60
N GLY A 298 4.48 24.08 28.07
CA GLY A 298 5.69 23.75 28.83
C GLY A 298 5.73 22.32 29.38
N LYS A 299 4.67 21.53 29.23
CA LYS A 299 4.68 20.12 29.68
C LYS A 299 5.57 19.27 28.79
N ILE A 300 6.31 18.34 29.39
CA ILE A 300 7.10 17.36 28.66
C ILE A 300 6.25 16.11 28.45
N VAL A 301 6.06 15.72 27.19
CA VAL A 301 5.38 14.50 26.78
C VAL A 301 6.29 13.64 25.90
N LYS A 302 5.87 12.42 25.60
CA LYS A 302 6.60 11.48 24.75
C LYS A 302 5.99 11.42 23.35
N ILE A 303 6.84 11.61 22.34
CA ILE A 303 6.50 11.47 20.93
C ILE A 303 7.61 10.67 20.26
N PRO A 304 7.31 9.54 19.60
CA PRO A 304 8.33 8.66 19.05
C PRO A 304 9.01 9.25 17.83
N PHE A 305 10.22 8.79 17.56
CA PHE A 305 10.85 8.95 16.26
C PHE A 305 10.23 7.99 15.23
N LEU A 306 9.74 8.52 14.10
CA LEU A 306 9.14 7.74 13.02
C LEU A 306 9.99 7.69 11.75
N ASN A 307 11.17 8.32 11.73
CA ASN A 307 12.06 8.44 10.57
C ASN A 307 11.54 9.40 9.49
N GLY A 308 12.41 9.62 8.49
CA GLY A 308 12.36 10.84 7.71
C GLY A 308 11.42 10.86 6.54
N GLY A 309 11.06 9.78 5.84
CA GLY A 309 10.38 9.89 4.52
C GLY A 309 9.29 10.99 4.40
N LEU A 310 8.13 10.83 5.05
CA LEU A 310 7.05 11.82 5.04
C LEU A 310 7.45 13.15 5.70
N PHE A 311 8.29 13.06 6.74
CA PHE A 311 8.71 14.16 7.60
C PHE A 311 10.08 14.74 7.19
N ASP A 312 10.53 14.48 5.97
CA ASP A 312 11.78 15.00 5.45
C ASP A 312 11.49 16.42 5.04
N LYS A 313 12.34 17.31 5.55
CA LYS A 313 12.25 18.75 5.33
C LYS A 313 12.67 19.05 3.89
N GLU A 314 11.81 19.78 3.17
CA GLU A 314 12.09 20.28 1.83
C GLU A 314 12.33 21.79 1.82
N ASP A 315 12.90 22.33 0.75
CA ASP A 315 13.23 23.77 0.62
C ASP A 315 12.01 24.69 0.85
N ASN A 316 10.81 24.21 0.53
CA ASN A 316 9.57 24.95 0.73
C ASN A 316 9.04 24.89 2.16
N ASP A 317 9.54 23.98 3.00
CA ASP A 317 9.18 23.89 4.42
C ASP A 317 9.91 24.95 5.28
N GLU A 318 11.03 25.53 4.80
CA GLU A 318 11.92 26.39 5.60
C GLU A 318 11.49 27.85 5.74
N LYS A 319 10.61 28.35 4.87
CA LYS A 319 10.33 29.78 4.79
C LYS A 319 9.06 30.10 5.59
N ASN A 320 9.03 31.27 6.24
CA ASN A 320 8.05 31.75 7.23
C ASN A 320 6.59 31.80 6.71
N ILE A 321 6.02 30.64 6.36
CA ILE A 321 4.63 30.49 5.95
C ILE A 321 3.77 30.61 7.21
N VAL A 322 2.85 31.56 7.17
CA VAL A 322 1.82 31.73 8.20
C VAL A 322 0.53 31.15 7.65
N ILE A 323 -0.07 30.20 8.36
CA ILE A 323 -1.35 29.59 7.97
C ILE A 323 -2.43 30.08 8.94
N LYS A 324 -3.55 30.56 8.38
CA LYS A 324 -4.68 31.07 9.17
C LYS A 324 -5.19 29.99 10.14
N PRO A 325 -5.31 30.27 11.44
CA PRO A 325 -5.71 29.25 12.43
C PRO A 325 -7.09 28.65 12.19
N SER A 326 -8.03 29.44 11.65
CA SER A 326 -9.39 28.99 11.30
C SER A 326 -9.42 27.88 10.26
N LEU A 327 -8.36 27.73 9.43
CA LEU A 327 -8.23 26.61 8.51
C LEU A 327 -7.98 25.29 9.24
N PHE A 328 -7.35 25.33 10.41
CA PHE A 328 -7.08 24.14 11.22
C PHE A 328 -8.26 23.80 12.13
N HIS A 329 -8.74 24.76 12.91
CA HIS A 329 -9.81 24.53 13.88
C HIS A 329 -10.72 25.75 13.98
N SER A 330 -12.02 25.54 13.88
CA SER A 330 -13.07 26.56 13.99
C SER A 330 -14.16 26.07 14.95
N PRO A 331 -14.01 26.29 16.28
CA PRO A 331 -14.93 25.77 17.29
C PRO A 331 -16.39 26.23 17.10
N GLU A 332 -16.59 27.42 16.54
CA GLU A 332 -17.91 28.01 16.31
C GLU A 332 -18.71 27.32 15.20
N TYR A 333 -18.04 26.56 14.33
CA TYR A 333 -18.61 25.93 13.15
C TYR A 333 -18.30 24.43 13.08
N ASP A 334 -17.92 23.77 14.18
CA ASP A 334 -17.45 22.38 14.21
C ASP A 334 -18.42 21.34 13.59
N ASP A 335 -19.72 21.64 13.65
CA ASP A 335 -20.80 20.85 13.05
C ASP A 335 -21.22 21.29 11.64
N ASP A 336 -20.71 22.41 11.10
CA ASP A 336 -20.96 22.84 9.70
C ASP A 336 -19.86 22.34 8.75
N PRO A 337 -20.16 21.37 7.86
CA PRO A 337 -19.19 20.85 6.90
C PRO A 337 -18.60 21.92 5.96
N LYS A 338 -19.30 23.05 5.76
CA LYS A 338 -18.82 24.12 4.88
C LYS A 338 -17.83 25.05 5.54
N ASP A 339 -17.94 25.28 6.84
CA ASP A 339 -17.20 26.35 7.53
C ASP A 339 -16.28 25.85 8.66
N ARG A 340 -16.36 24.56 9.03
CA ARG A 340 -15.45 23.96 10.02
C ARG A 340 -13.97 23.97 9.59
N GLY A 341 -13.09 23.83 10.57
CA GLY A 341 -11.65 23.67 10.37
C GLY A 341 -11.28 22.24 9.94
N PHE A 342 -10.06 22.05 9.44
CA PHE A 342 -9.59 20.74 8.97
C PHE A 342 -9.56 19.68 10.09
N PHE A 343 -9.17 20.04 11.30
CA PHE A 343 -9.18 19.12 12.45
C PHE A 343 -10.60 18.76 12.88
N ASP A 344 -11.55 19.70 12.79
CA ASP A 344 -12.96 19.45 13.07
C ASP A 344 -13.56 18.47 12.06
N PHE A 345 -13.19 18.65 10.80
CA PHE A 345 -13.47 17.72 9.72
C PHE A 345 -12.94 16.32 10.05
N LEU A 346 -11.64 16.16 10.32
CA LEU A 346 -11.07 14.85 10.65
C LEU A 346 -11.71 14.25 11.92
N ASN A 347 -12.07 15.06 12.91
CA ASN A 347 -12.73 14.60 14.13
C ASN A 347 -14.18 14.14 13.91
N ALA A 348 -14.79 14.54 12.80
CA ALA A 348 -16.15 14.13 12.47
C ALA A 348 -16.25 12.71 11.91
N TYR A 349 -15.12 12.12 11.51
CA TYR A 349 -15.04 10.77 10.98
C TYR A 349 -14.31 9.83 11.93
N ASN A 350 -14.73 8.56 11.94
CA ASN A 350 -13.95 7.51 12.59
C ASN A 350 -12.81 7.08 11.66
N PHE A 351 -11.63 6.85 12.22
CA PHE A 351 -10.44 6.41 11.48
C PHE A 351 -10.09 4.99 11.90
N THR A 352 -9.85 4.12 10.92
CA THR A 352 -9.30 2.77 11.13
C THR A 352 -7.90 2.73 10.57
N ILE A 353 -6.94 2.31 11.39
CA ILE A 353 -5.57 2.09 10.92
C ILE A 353 -5.47 0.88 9.97
N TYR A 354 -6.42 -0.04 10.01
CA TYR A 354 -6.46 -1.21 9.12
C TYR A 354 -7.09 -0.85 7.80
N GLU A 355 -6.54 -1.41 6.73
CA GLU A 355 -7.12 -1.37 5.40
C GLU A 355 -8.22 -2.44 5.27
N ASP A 356 -9.34 -2.08 4.64
CA ASP A 356 -10.46 -2.98 4.45
C ASP A 356 -10.25 -3.93 3.27
N SER A 357 -10.85 -5.12 3.37
CA SER A 357 -10.88 -6.09 2.26
C SER A 357 -12.27 -6.09 1.60
N PRO A 358 -12.44 -6.56 0.35
CA PRO A 358 -13.74 -6.69 -0.29
C PRO A 358 -14.77 -7.46 0.55
N ASP A 359 -14.31 -8.43 1.35
CA ASP A 359 -15.15 -9.30 2.16
C ASP A 359 -15.40 -8.78 3.59
N ASP A 360 -14.65 -7.77 4.05
CA ASP A 360 -14.72 -7.22 5.41
C ASP A 360 -14.41 -5.72 5.39
N GLN A 361 -15.46 -4.90 5.52
CA GLN A 361 -15.40 -3.46 5.45
C GLN A 361 -15.76 -2.85 6.81
N ILE A 362 -14.91 -1.98 7.34
CA ILE A 362 -15.19 -1.17 8.51
C ILE A 362 -15.70 0.18 8.04
N VAL A 363 -16.81 0.63 8.61
CA VAL A 363 -17.36 1.95 8.31
C VAL A 363 -16.58 3.03 9.06
N ALA A 364 -15.33 3.21 8.63
CA ALA A 364 -14.36 4.20 9.09
C ALA A 364 -13.46 4.58 7.90
N VAL A 365 -12.76 5.70 8.01
CA VAL A 365 -11.74 6.12 7.05
C VAL A 365 -10.53 5.22 7.21
N ASP A 366 -10.23 4.46 6.17
CA ASP A 366 -9.08 3.55 6.11
C ASP A 366 -7.90 4.18 5.30
N PRO A 367 -6.70 3.58 5.34
CA PRO A 367 -5.56 4.06 4.56
C PRO A 367 -5.77 4.00 3.04
N GLU A 368 -6.61 3.11 2.53
CA GLU A 368 -6.87 2.98 1.09
C GLU A 368 -7.73 4.12 0.56
N MET A 369 -8.72 4.56 1.34
CA MET A 369 -9.55 5.72 1.01
C MET A 369 -8.69 6.97 0.82
N LEU A 370 -7.56 7.10 1.53
CA LEU A 370 -6.56 8.14 1.23
C LEU A 370 -5.98 7.99 -0.17
N GLY A 371 -5.64 6.75 -0.56
CA GLY A 371 -5.21 6.41 -1.91
C GLY A 371 -6.09 7.04 -2.97
N HIS A 372 -7.39 6.74 -2.89
CA HIS A 372 -8.42 7.34 -3.74
C HIS A 372 -8.47 8.85 -3.69
N ILE A 373 -8.45 9.41 -2.49
CA ILE A 373 -8.59 10.86 -2.30
C ILE A 373 -7.43 11.58 -2.98
N PHE A 374 -6.22 11.12 -2.73
CA PHE A 374 -5.06 11.78 -3.28
C PHE A 374 -4.89 11.49 -4.78
N GLU A 375 -5.27 10.31 -5.29
CA GLU A 375 -5.39 10.03 -6.74
C GLU A 375 -6.37 10.98 -7.41
N ASN A 376 -7.57 11.13 -6.87
CA ASN A 376 -8.59 12.04 -7.43
C ASN A 376 -8.22 13.54 -7.26
N LEU A 377 -7.32 13.88 -6.32
CA LEU A 377 -6.70 15.21 -6.24
C LEU A 377 -5.51 15.38 -7.20
N LEU A 378 -5.02 14.30 -7.80
CA LEU A 378 -4.09 14.34 -8.94
C LEU A 378 -4.84 14.47 -10.28
N GLU A 379 -6.13 14.07 -10.32
CA GLU A 379 -7.02 14.09 -11.50
C GLU A 379 -7.46 15.48 -12.02
N ASP A 380 -6.90 16.59 -11.52
CA ASP A 380 -7.01 17.87 -12.26
C ASP A 380 -6.32 17.79 -13.65
N ASN A 381 -5.67 16.66 -13.99
CA ASN A 381 -5.19 16.28 -15.31
C ASN A 381 -6.00 15.12 -15.92
N LYS A 382 -7.25 15.35 -16.35
CA LYS A 382 -8.05 14.38 -17.14
C LYS A 382 -7.32 13.81 -18.37
N ASP A 383 -6.24 14.47 -18.81
CA ASP A 383 -5.44 14.10 -19.98
C ASP A 383 -4.47 12.93 -19.76
N LYS A 384 -4.29 12.43 -18.52
CA LYS A 384 -3.25 11.41 -18.21
C LYS A 384 -3.74 9.96 -18.15
N GLY A 385 -5.04 9.70 -18.23
CA GLY A 385 -5.61 8.35 -18.33
C GLY A 385 -5.33 7.43 -17.12
N ALA A 386 -5.06 8.00 -15.95
CA ALA A 386 -4.97 7.27 -14.68
C ALA A 386 -6.38 6.92 -14.21
N PHE A 387 -6.65 5.64 -13.98
CA PHE A 387 -7.94 5.17 -13.49
C PHE A 387 -7.76 4.37 -12.22
N TYR A 388 -8.60 4.65 -11.23
CA TYR A 388 -8.71 3.80 -10.06
C TYR A 388 -9.13 2.37 -10.46
N THR A 389 -8.48 1.38 -9.86
CA THR A 389 -8.83 -0.04 -10.07
C THR A 389 -9.68 -0.54 -8.90
N PRO A 390 -10.93 -1.01 -9.15
CA PRO A 390 -11.80 -1.58 -8.12
C PRO A 390 -11.12 -2.65 -7.25
N LYS A 391 -11.43 -2.68 -5.95
CA LYS A 391 -10.78 -3.55 -4.96
C LYS A 391 -10.90 -5.03 -5.35
N GLU A 392 -12.07 -5.42 -5.84
CA GLU A 392 -12.35 -6.79 -6.26
C GLU A 392 -11.44 -7.24 -7.40
N ILE A 393 -11.13 -6.33 -8.33
CA ILE A 393 -10.22 -6.59 -9.44
C ILE A 393 -8.79 -6.69 -8.92
N VAL A 394 -8.37 -5.78 -8.05
CA VAL A 394 -7.04 -5.81 -7.41
C VAL A 394 -6.83 -7.15 -6.69
N HIS A 395 -7.75 -7.54 -5.81
CA HIS A 395 -7.65 -8.81 -5.07
C HIS A 395 -7.65 -10.03 -5.99
N TYR A 396 -8.50 -10.06 -7.02
CA TYR A 396 -8.51 -11.14 -8.00
C TYR A 396 -7.14 -11.27 -8.69
N MET A 397 -6.61 -10.16 -9.23
CA MET A 397 -5.33 -10.17 -9.94
C MET A 397 -4.18 -10.56 -9.01
N CYS A 398 -4.13 -10.03 -7.78
CA CYS A 398 -3.10 -10.40 -6.80
C CYS A 398 -3.12 -11.90 -6.49
N ARG A 399 -4.30 -12.50 -6.30
CA ARG A 399 -4.43 -13.94 -6.03
C ARG A 399 -3.98 -14.77 -7.22
N GLU A 400 -4.47 -14.48 -8.41
CA GLU A 400 -4.10 -15.24 -9.62
C GLU A 400 -2.60 -15.11 -9.92
N SER A 401 -1.99 -13.93 -9.75
CA SER A 401 -0.54 -13.77 -9.91
C SER A 401 0.26 -14.60 -8.90
N LEU A 402 -0.17 -14.67 -7.64
CA LEU A 402 0.49 -15.53 -6.64
C LEU A 402 0.31 -17.01 -6.92
N ILE A 403 -0.87 -17.41 -7.39
CA ILE A 403 -1.15 -18.81 -7.78
C ILE A 403 -0.21 -19.23 -8.90
N GLU A 404 -0.09 -18.44 -9.98
CA GLU A 404 0.80 -18.77 -11.09
C GLU A 404 2.27 -18.79 -10.65
N TYR A 405 2.71 -17.81 -9.85
CA TYR A 405 4.07 -17.79 -9.31
C TYR A 405 4.40 -19.05 -8.50
N LEU A 406 3.53 -19.42 -7.56
CA LEU A 406 3.73 -20.60 -6.72
C LEU A 406 3.62 -21.89 -7.53
N ALA A 407 2.68 -21.99 -8.46
CA ALA A 407 2.50 -23.17 -9.31
C ALA A 407 3.71 -23.42 -10.19
N GLU A 408 4.29 -22.39 -10.80
CA GLU A 408 5.49 -22.51 -11.64
C GLU A 408 6.70 -22.98 -10.82
N HIS A 409 6.90 -22.41 -9.62
CA HIS A 409 8.07 -22.73 -8.79
C HIS A 409 7.95 -24.05 -8.02
N LEU A 410 6.73 -24.47 -7.67
CA LEU A 410 6.48 -25.75 -7.01
C LEU A 410 6.26 -26.90 -8.00
N GLY A 411 5.95 -26.60 -9.27
CA GLY A 411 5.85 -27.58 -10.35
C GLY A 411 7.21 -27.98 -10.96
N ARG A 412 8.26 -27.18 -10.77
CA ARG A 412 9.63 -27.45 -11.27
C ARG A 412 10.44 -28.34 -10.30
N GLU A 413 10.23 -29.65 -10.45
CA GLU A 413 11.06 -30.84 -10.09
C GLU A 413 11.32 -31.29 -8.63
N TYR A 414 11.24 -32.62 -8.44
CA TYR A 414 12.31 -33.51 -7.92
C TYR A 414 12.24 -34.90 -8.59
N LYS A 415 13.31 -35.35 -9.30
CA LYS A 415 13.60 -36.79 -9.49
C LYS A 415 14.46 -37.26 -8.32
N VAL A 416 13.87 -37.98 -7.36
CA VAL A 416 14.61 -38.63 -6.29
C VAL A 416 14.98 -40.04 -6.75
N PHE A 417 16.29 -40.32 -6.88
CA PHE A 417 16.78 -41.68 -7.08
C PHE A 417 17.10 -42.28 -5.71
N ASN A 418 16.29 -43.23 -5.24
CA ASN A 418 16.73 -44.08 -4.13
C ASN A 418 17.76 -45.08 -4.65
N LYS A 419 18.94 -45.12 -4.03
CA LYS A 419 19.88 -46.23 -4.20
C LYS A 419 19.33 -47.36 -3.35
N ILE A 420 18.93 -48.47 -3.97
CA ILE A 420 18.52 -49.67 -3.24
C ILE A 420 19.68 -50.06 -2.32
N THR A 421 19.44 -50.06 -1.01
CA THR A 421 20.39 -50.55 -0.01
C THR A 421 20.37 -52.08 -0.01
N ASP A 422 21.53 -52.69 0.29
CA ASP A 422 21.81 -54.13 0.14
C ASP A 422 20.78 -55.06 0.81
N ASP A 423 20.01 -54.57 1.79
CA ASP A 423 18.97 -55.33 2.49
C ASP A 423 17.78 -55.78 1.60
N GLN A 424 17.58 -55.18 0.42
CA GLN A 424 16.52 -55.60 -0.53
C GLN A 424 17.01 -56.58 -1.61
N LEU A 425 18.32 -56.81 -1.74
CA LEU A 425 18.88 -57.79 -2.69
C LEU A 425 18.76 -59.24 -2.18
N ASP A 426 18.66 -59.45 -0.86
CA ASP A 426 18.59 -60.79 -0.25
C ASP A 426 17.27 -61.55 -0.49
N SER A 427 16.23 -60.90 -1.04
CA SER A 427 14.96 -61.57 -1.42
C SER A 427 14.98 -62.20 -2.82
N PHE A 428 16.01 -61.94 -3.62
CA PHE A 428 16.18 -62.54 -4.94
C PHE A 428 17.43 -63.41 -4.95
N GLY A 429 17.28 -64.65 -4.48
CA GLY A 429 18.34 -65.64 -4.49
C GLY A 429 18.96 -65.80 -5.88
N ASN A 430 20.19 -65.33 -6.05
CA ASN A 430 21.10 -65.79 -7.09
C ASN A 430 22.54 -65.48 -6.71
N GLU A 431 23.27 -66.53 -6.36
CA GLU A 431 24.72 -66.54 -6.38
C GLU A 431 25.22 -66.32 -7.83
N THR A 432 26.27 -65.50 -7.96
CA THR A 432 27.13 -65.35 -9.15
C THR A 432 26.50 -64.74 -10.42
N ARG A 433 26.72 -63.43 -10.62
CA ARG A 433 27.25 -62.84 -11.87
C ARG A 433 27.54 -61.34 -11.68
N ILE A 434 28.81 -60.98 -11.86
CA ILE A 434 29.28 -59.59 -11.91
C ILE A 434 28.72 -58.94 -13.18
N GLY A 435 27.89 -57.89 -13.03
CA GLY A 435 27.51 -56.99 -14.12
C GLY A 435 26.02 -56.73 -14.38
N GLN A 436 25.15 -56.64 -13.38
CA GLN A 436 23.75 -56.26 -13.58
C GLN A 436 23.50 -54.76 -13.37
N LEU A 437 22.80 -54.14 -14.33
CA LEU A 437 22.29 -52.76 -14.28
C LEU A 437 21.51 -52.51 -12.98
N ASN A 438 21.80 -51.38 -12.31
CA ASN A 438 20.90 -50.85 -11.29
C ASN A 438 19.51 -50.62 -11.91
N LEU A 439 18.53 -51.41 -11.52
CA LEU A 439 17.13 -51.11 -11.77
C LEU A 439 16.76 -49.89 -10.92
N LEU A 440 16.57 -48.75 -11.57
CA LEU A 440 16.04 -47.53 -10.97
C LEU A 440 14.52 -47.59 -11.08
N GLU A 441 13.82 -47.63 -9.95
CA GLU A 441 12.37 -47.46 -9.92
C GLU A 441 12.04 -45.96 -10.02
N GLU A 442 11.23 -45.58 -11.01
CA GLU A 442 10.82 -44.20 -11.25
C GLU A 442 9.57 -43.90 -10.41
N ILE A 443 9.73 -43.31 -9.22
CA ILE A 443 8.59 -42.85 -8.41
C ILE A 443 8.24 -41.42 -8.86
N THR A 444 7.30 -41.29 -9.79
CA THR A 444 6.63 -40.02 -10.08
C THR A 444 5.42 -39.86 -9.17
N ASP A 445 5.58 -39.24 -8.00
CA ASP A 445 4.45 -38.60 -7.27
C ASP A 445 4.97 -37.78 -6.08
N LYS A 446 5.05 -36.44 -6.21
CA LYS A 446 5.15 -35.45 -5.11
C LYS A 446 5.08 -33.98 -5.56
N THR A 447 4.45 -33.66 -6.69
CA THR A 447 4.21 -32.26 -7.08
C THR A 447 2.92 -31.76 -6.42
N LEU A 448 2.95 -30.57 -5.82
CA LEU A 448 1.73 -29.92 -5.34
C LEU A 448 0.85 -29.63 -6.55
N LYS A 449 -0.43 -30.02 -6.51
CA LYS A 449 -1.34 -29.70 -7.60
C LYS A 449 -1.71 -28.22 -7.54
N ARG A 450 -1.99 -27.64 -8.71
CA ARG A 450 -2.43 -26.24 -8.81
C ARG A 450 -3.67 -26.00 -7.95
N GLU A 451 -4.59 -26.95 -7.91
CA GLU A 451 -5.81 -26.88 -7.09
C GLU A 451 -5.50 -26.69 -5.60
N ASP A 452 -4.46 -27.34 -5.07
CA ASP A 452 -4.05 -27.20 -3.67
C ASP A 452 -3.50 -25.79 -3.41
N ILE A 453 -2.71 -25.24 -4.34
CA ILE A 453 -2.18 -23.87 -4.29
C ILE A 453 -3.32 -22.85 -4.34
N GLU A 454 -4.28 -23.05 -5.26
CA GLU A 454 -5.47 -22.21 -5.37
C GLU A 454 -6.27 -22.21 -4.07
N TYR A 455 -6.39 -23.37 -3.42
CA TYR A 455 -7.14 -23.50 -2.18
C TYR A 455 -6.49 -22.71 -1.04
N ILE A 456 -5.16 -22.82 -0.88
CA ILE A 456 -4.41 -22.03 0.10
C ILE A 456 -4.52 -20.53 -0.20
N VAL A 457 -4.33 -20.11 -1.45
CA VAL A 457 -4.30 -18.68 -1.80
C VAL A 457 -5.68 -18.05 -1.66
N LYS A 458 -6.74 -18.71 -2.15
CA LYS A 458 -8.11 -18.15 -2.17
C LYS A 458 -8.81 -18.28 -0.82
N TYR A 459 -8.65 -19.41 -0.13
CA TYR A 459 -9.42 -19.72 1.09
C TYR A 459 -8.59 -19.69 2.37
N LYS A 460 -7.25 -19.60 2.27
CA LYS A 460 -6.32 -19.64 3.42
C LYS A 460 -6.49 -20.91 4.26
N GLU A 461 -6.79 -22.02 3.59
CA GLU A 461 -6.95 -23.34 4.21
C GLU A 461 -5.82 -24.27 3.74
N ILE A 462 -5.26 -25.02 4.70
CA ILE A 462 -4.03 -25.82 4.51
C ILE A 462 -4.33 -27.34 4.55
N ALA A 463 -5.61 -27.73 4.52
CA ALA A 463 -6.04 -29.12 4.71
C ALA A 463 -5.31 -30.10 3.77
N GLY A 464 -4.51 -31.01 4.34
CA GLY A 464 -3.83 -32.09 3.60
C GLY A 464 -2.38 -31.81 3.18
N LEU A 465 -1.80 -30.66 3.54
CA LEU A 465 -0.42 -30.32 3.15
C LEU A 465 0.63 -30.67 4.20
N GLU A 466 1.70 -31.36 3.78
CA GLU A 466 2.87 -31.64 4.62
C GLU A 466 3.63 -30.36 5.01
N THR A 467 4.25 -30.36 6.19
CA THR A 467 5.07 -29.25 6.72
C THR A 467 6.20 -28.83 5.76
N GLU A 468 6.75 -29.78 4.98
CA GLU A 468 7.78 -29.49 3.97
C GLU A 468 7.25 -28.56 2.87
N HIS A 469 6.02 -28.81 2.38
CA HIS A 469 5.37 -27.96 1.37
C HIS A 469 5.15 -26.55 1.91
N LEU A 470 4.67 -26.42 3.15
CA LEU A 470 4.45 -25.12 3.80
C LEU A 470 5.75 -24.32 3.97
N THR A 471 6.84 -25.00 4.31
CA THR A 471 8.17 -24.39 4.42
C THR A 471 8.66 -23.89 3.07
N LYS A 472 8.45 -24.66 1.99
CA LYS A 472 8.79 -24.25 0.62
C LYS A 472 7.97 -23.05 0.18
N ILE A 473 6.65 -23.06 0.38
CA ILE A 473 5.77 -21.93 0.08
C ILE A 473 6.24 -20.67 0.84
N SER A 474 6.50 -20.79 2.15
CA SER A 474 6.96 -19.63 2.93
C SER A 474 8.26 -19.04 2.39
N LYS A 475 9.22 -19.88 1.98
CA LYS A 475 10.49 -19.41 1.41
C LYS A 475 10.30 -18.69 0.08
N LEU A 476 9.45 -19.22 -0.81
CA LEU A 476 9.12 -18.55 -2.08
C LEU A 476 8.50 -17.18 -1.83
N LEU A 477 7.56 -17.10 -0.88
CA LEU A 477 6.92 -15.85 -0.48
C LEU A 477 7.86 -14.84 0.19
N ASP A 478 9.00 -15.27 0.76
CA ASP A 478 10.03 -14.38 1.30
C ASP A 478 10.96 -13.82 0.22
N SER A 479 11.07 -14.50 -0.92
CA SER A 479 12.03 -14.15 -1.99
C SER A 479 11.42 -13.47 -3.21
N VAL A 480 10.11 -13.64 -3.44
CA VAL A 480 9.38 -13.15 -4.63
C VAL A 480 9.63 -11.66 -4.91
N LYS A 481 9.86 -11.28 -6.15
CA LYS A 481 10.09 -9.90 -6.61
C LYS A 481 8.89 -9.41 -7.43
N ILE A 482 8.16 -8.46 -6.86
CA ILE A 482 6.93 -7.89 -7.41
C ILE A 482 7.19 -6.44 -7.80
N CYS A 483 6.80 -6.06 -9.00
CA CYS A 483 6.85 -4.68 -9.46
C CYS A 483 5.51 -4.17 -9.99
N ASP A 484 5.15 -2.96 -9.60
CA ASP A 484 4.14 -2.15 -10.30
C ASP A 484 4.80 -0.97 -11.05
N PRO A 485 4.85 -1.00 -12.39
CA PRO A 485 5.48 0.05 -13.19
C PRO A 485 4.63 1.33 -13.31
N ALA A 486 3.40 1.34 -12.79
CA ALA A 486 2.52 2.50 -12.73
C ALA A 486 1.76 2.46 -11.39
N ILE A 487 2.52 2.53 -10.30
CA ILE A 487 2.06 2.14 -8.96
C ILE A 487 0.86 2.95 -8.44
N GLY A 488 0.68 4.20 -8.88
CA GLY A 488 -0.38 5.06 -8.35
C GLY A 488 -0.30 5.16 -6.83
N SER A 489 -1.44 5.02 -6.15
CA SER A 489 -1.52 4.94 -4.69
C SER A 489 -1.06 3.60 -4.08
N GLY A 490 -0.56 2.66 -4.87
CA GLY A 490 -0.04 1.38 -4.39
C GLY A 490 -1.08 0.28 -4.18
N ALA A 491 -2.21 0.30 -4.90
CA ALA A 491 -3.28 -0.68 -4.73
C ALA A 491 -2.83 -2.13 -4.95
N PHE A 492 -2.16 -2.47 -6.06
CA PHE A 492 -1.72 -3.84 -6.32
C PHE A 492 -0.60 -4.31 -5.37
N PRO A 493 0.47 -3.51 -5.14
CA PRO A 493 1.48 -3.88 -4.16
C PRO A 493 0.94 -4.06 -2.74
N MET A 494 -0.04 -3.26 -2.32
CA MET A 494 -0.70 -3.42 -1.02
C MET A 494 -1.58 -4.68 -0.99
N GLY A 495 -2.33 -4.96 -2.06
CA GLY A 495 -3.11 -6.20 -2.19
C GLY A 495 -2.22 -7.44 -2.11
N LEU A 496 -1.09 -7.46 -2.81
CA LEU A 496 -0.12 -8.55 -2.71
C LEU A 496 0.51 -8.66 -1.32
N LEU A 497 0.87 -7.54 -0.68
CA LEU A 497 1.34 -7.54 0.71
C LEU A 497 0.32 -8.22 1.64
N GLN A 498 -0.96 -7.88 1.53
CA GLN A 498 -2.02 -8.46 2.36
C GLN A 498 -2.23 -9.95 2.07
N GLU A 499 -2.26 -10.36 0.80
CA GLU A 499 -2.45 -11.75 0.41
C GLU A 499 -1.28 -12.65 0.86
N ILE A 500 -0.03 -12.19 0.69
CA ILE A 500 1.17 -12.89 1.16
C ILE A 500 1.17 -12.97 2.69
N PHE A 501 0.90 -11.85 3.37
CA PHE A 501 0.83 -11.79 4.82
C PHE A 501 -0.18 -12.78 5.39
N ALA A 502 -1.39 -12.84 4.81
CA ALA A 502 -2.43 -13.76 5.24
C ALA A 502 -2.03 -15.24 5.03
N ILE A 503 -1.36 -15.57 3.91
CA ILE A 503 -0.87 -16.94 3.69
C ILE A 503 0.19 -17.31 4.74
N LYS A 504 1.15 -16.40 5.00
CA LYS A 504 2.21 -16.62 6.00
C LYS A 504 1.65 -16.73 7.42
N GLU A 505 0.58 -16.01 7.74
CA GLU A 505 -0.09 -16.13 9.03
C GLU A 505 -0.63 -17.54 9.26
N VAL A 506 -1.32 -18.11 8.26
CA VAL A 506 -1.85 -19.48 8.37
C VAL A 506 -0.72 -20.50 8.41
N ILE A 507 0.33 -20.34 7.60
CA ILE A 507 1.51 -21.22 7.66
C ILE A 507 2.14 -21.17 9.05
N SER A 508 2.31 -19.98 9.64
CA SER A 508 2.91 -19.84 10.97
C SER A 508 2.09 -20.53 12.06
N TYR A 509 0.76 -20.49 11.94
CA TYR A 509 -0.14 -21.17 12.86
C TYR A 509 -0.01 -22.70 12.75
N GLU A 510 -0.09 -23.25 11.54
CA GLU A 510 0.00 -24.70 11.31
C GLU A 510 1.40 -25.27 11.66
N THR A 511 2.45 -24.48 11.48
CA THR A 511 3.82 -24.88 11.80
C THR A 511 4.25 -24.55 13.23
N ASN A 512 3.37 -23.97 14.05
CA ASN A 512 3.65 -23.50 15.41
C ASN A 512 4.89 -22.57 15.53
N THR A 513 5.16 -21.77 14.49
CA THR A 513 6.23 -20.76 14.55
C THR A 513 5.75 -19.48 15.24
N VAL A 514 6.67 -18.74 15.84
CA VAL A 514 6.37 -17.47 16.52
C VAL A 514 5.88 -16.44 15.48
N TRP A 515 4.60 -16.07 15.56
CA TRP A 515 4.01 -15.09 14.66
C TRP A 515 4.35 -13.65 15.09
N LYS A 516 5.02 -12.91 14.21
CA LYS A 516 5.39 -11.52 14.41
C LYS A 516 4.93 -10.67 13.23
N PRO A 517 3.68 -10.17 13.26
CA PRO A 517 3.06 -9.50 12.12
C PRO A 517 3.89 -8.38 11.48
N ALA A 518 4.39 -7.44 12.30
CA ALA A 518 5.13 -6.29 11.82
C ALA A 518 6.47 -6.68 11.16
N GLU A 519 7.21 -7.63 11.74
CA GLU A 519 8.47 -8.13 11.16
C GLU A 519 8.21 -8.85 9.82
N VAL A 520 7.10 -9.57 9.70
CA VAL A 520 6.71 -10.24 8.44
C VAL A 520 6.36 -9.22 7.37
N LYS A 521 5.54 -8.19 7.68
CA LYS A 521 5.22 -7.12 6.73
C LYS A 521 6.45 -6.33 6.31
N GLU A 522 7.31 -5.98 7.25
CA GLU A 522 8.57 -5.29 6.97
C GLU A 522 9.45 -6.12 6.03
N ASN A 523 9.56 -7.42 6.25
CA ASN A 523 10.28 -8.33 5.37
C ASN A 523 9.70 -8.35 3.94
N ILE A 524 8.37 -8.47 3.81
CA ILE A 524 7.71 -8.46 2.49
C ILE A 524 7.97 -7.14 1.78
N ILE A 525 7.79 -5.99 2.45
CA ILE A 525 8.03 -4.66 1.86
C ILE A 525 9.51 -4.50 1.46
N GLN A 526 10.43 -4.93 2.32
CA GLN A 526 11.87 -4.79 2.08
C GLN A 526 12.33 -5.66 0.92
N ASN A 527 11.88 -6.91 0.86
CA ASN A 527 12.45 -7.89 -0.06
C ASN A 527 11.63 -8.03 -1.34
N SER A 528 10.33 -7.78 -1.31
CA SER A 528 9.45 -8.22 -2.38
C SER A 528 8.82 -7.09 -3.19
N ILE A 529 8.59 -5.92 -2.60
CA ILE A 529 7.77 -4.88 -3.22
C ILE A 529 8.61 -3.78 -3.87
N TYR A 530 8.33 -3.52 -5.14
CA TYR A 530 8.92 -2.43 -5.93
C TYR A 530 7.83 -1.71 -6.73
N GLY A 531 8.02 -0.43 -7.01
CA GLY A 531 7.11 0.29 -7.89
C GLY A 531 7.61 1.64 -8.37
N VAL A 532 6.99 2.13 -9.44
CA VAL A 532 7.37 3.36 -10.14
C VAL A 532 6.14 4.14 -10.51
N ASP A 533 6.14 5.45 -10.27
CA ASP A 533 5.14 6.36 -10.81
C ASP A 533 5.80 7.65 -11.29
N ILE A 534 5.23 8.28 -12.32
CA ILE A 534 5.73 9.57 -12.82
C ILE A 534 5.38 10.73 -11.87
N GLU A 535 4.30 10.60 -11.10
CA GLU A 535 3.85 11.62 -10.17
C GLU A 535 4.40 11.39 -8.76
N LYS A 536 5.15 12.38 -8.25
CA LYS A 536 5.65 12.37 -6.87
C LYS A 536 4.53 12.17 -5.84
N GLY A 537 3.37 12.78 -6.07
CA GLY A 537 2.21 12.63 -5.19
C GLY A 537 1.75 11.17 -5.06
N ALA A 538 1.63 10.44 -6.17
CA ALA A 538 1.28 9.01 -6.20
C ALA A 538 2.25 8.19 -5.34
N VAL A 539 3.55 8.37 -5.58
CA VAL A 539 4.63 7.72 -4.82
C VAL A 539 4.55 8.02 -3.32
N ASP A 540 4.32 9.28 -2.93
CA ASP A 540 4.23 9.66 -1.51
C ASP A 540 3.04 8.99 -0.81
N ILE A 541 1.91 8.81 -1.51
CA ILE A 541 0.72 8.13 -0.98
C ILE A 541 0.95 6.62 -0.85
N ALA A 542 1.56 6.00 -1.86
CA ALA A 542 1.91 4.58 -1.79
C ALA A 542 2.81 4.32 -0.57
N ARG A 543 3.85 5.14 -0.39
CA ARG A 543 4.74 5.08 0.79
C ARG A 543 3.96 5.27 2.10
N LEU A 544 3.03 6.23 2.14
CA LEU A 544 2.16 6.49 3.30
C LEU A 544 1.38 5.24 3.70
N ARG A 545 0.77 4.56 2.73
CA ARG A 545 -0.01 3.34 2.99
C ARG A 545 0.86 2.20 3.50
N PHE A 546 2.07 2.02 2.96
CA PHE A 546 3.03 1.05 3.51
C PHE A 546 3.47 1.36 4.93
N TRP A 547 3.68 2.63 5.26
CA TRP A 547 3.99 3.01 6.64
C TRP A 547 2.81 2.76 7.58
N LEU A 548 1.59 3.12 7.18
CA LEU A 548 0.40 2.85 7.98
C LEU A 548 0.21 1.34 8.19
N SER A 549 0.43 0.51 7.17
CA SER A 549 0.29 -0.94 7.28
C SER A 549 1.28 -1.58 8.26
N LEU A 550 2.47 -0.99 8.45
CA LEU A 550 3.46 -1.37 9.47
C LEU A 550 3.06 -0.91 10.87
N VAL A 551 2.64 0.37 11.00
CA VAL A 551 2.20 0.97 12.27
C VAL A 551 1.05 0.19 12.92
N VAL A 552 0.17 -0.39 12.10
CA VAL A 552 -0.96 -1.19 12.55
C VAL A 552 -0.58 -2.36 13.44
N ASP A 553 0.52 -3.03 13.13
CA ASP A 553 0.88 -4.29 13.78
C ASP A 553 1.88 -4.12 14.92
N GLU A 554 2.48 -2.94 15.01
CA GLU A 554 3.45 -2.62 16.04
C GLU A 554 2.77 -2.35 17.39
N LYS A 555 3.29 -2.98 18.44
CA LYS A 555 2.84 -2.74 19.83
C LYS A 555 3.49 -1.48 20.41
N LYS A 556 4.73 -1.20 19.99
CA LYS A 556 5.51 -0.04 20.39
C LYS A 556 6.01 0.67 19.13
N PRO A 557 6.15 2.01 19.16
CA PRO A 557 6.67 2.73 18.01
C PRO A 557 8.06 2.22 17.62
N LYS A 558 8.27 2.03 16.32
CA LYS A 558 9.57 1.81 15.71
C LYS A 558 9.81 2.82 14.60
N ALA A 559 11.08 3.07 14.31
CA ALA A 559 11.46 3.87 13.16
C ALA A 559 10.93 3.23 11.88
N LEU A 560 10.27 4.01 11.03
CA LEU A 560 9.76 3.50 9.77
C LEU A 560 10.91 3.33 8.77
N PRO A 561 10.81 2.36 7.85
CA PRO A 561 11.82 2.17 6.83
C PRO A 561 11.78 3.28 5.77
N ASN A 562 12.92 3.55 5.15
CA ASN A 562 13.03 4.46 4.02
C ASN A 562 12.71 3.71 2.71
N LEU A 563 11.69 4.17 2.00
CA LEU A 563 11.13 3.51 0.81
C LEU A 563 11.59 4.14 -0.51
N ASP A 564 12.50 5.11 -0.46
CA ASP A 564 12.93 5.93 -1.61
C ASP A 564 13.50 5.14 -2.79
N TYR A 565 14.05 3.95 -2.52
CA TYR A 565 14.63 3.04 -3.53
C TYR A 565 13.80 1.77 -3.75
N LYS A 566 12.58 1.74 -3.23
CA LYS A 566 11.58 0.68 -3.50
C LYS A 566 10.42 1.24 -4.30
N ILE A 567 9.97 2.45 -3.96
CA ILE A 567 8.90 3.17 -4.65
C ILE A 567 9.50 4.47 -5.19
N VAL A 568 9.71 4.54 -6.50
CA VAL A 568 10.55 5.56 -7.13
C VAL A 568 9.70 6.48 -8.02
N VAL A 569 10.05 7.76 -8.05
CA VAL A 569 9.46 8.72 -8.98
C VAL A 569 10.21 8.63 -10.32
N GLY A 570 9.53 8.26 -11.40
CA GLY A 570 10.17 8.03 -12.68
C GLY A 570 9.19 7.75 -13.83
N ASP A 571 9.66 7.94 -15.06
CA ASP A 571 8.96 7.46 -16.25
C ASP A 571 9.40 6.02 -16.54
N SER A 572 8.49 5.07 -16.35
CA SER A 572 8.76 3.64 -16.55
C SER A 572 9.10 3.24 -17.98
N LEU A 573 8.72 4.06 -18.97
CA LEU A 573 8.93 3.76 -20.39
C LEU A 573 10.20 4.42 -20.94
N ILE A 574 10.60 5.58 -20.42
CA ILE A 574 11.75 6.34 -20.94
C ILE A 574 12.68 6.75 -19.81
N SER A 575 13.95 6.38 -19.96
CA SER A 575 15.05 6.91 -19.15
C SER A 575 15.31 8.37 -19.55
N LYS A 576 14.69 9.31 -18.83
CA LYS A 576 14.88 10.76 -19.02
C LYS A 576 15.84 11.32 -17.99
N PHE A 577 16.63 12.30 -18.41
CA PHE A 577 17.42 13.14 -17.54
C PHE A 577 17.09 14.59 -17.84
N GLU A 578 16.55 15.28 -16.83
CA GLU A 578 15.83 16.54 -17.06
C GLU A 578 14.71 16.31 -18.10
N ASP A 579 14.77 16.96 -19.26
CA ASP A 579 13.77 16.80 -20.33
C ASP A 579 14.31 16.00 -21.54
N GLU A 580 15.54 15.47 -21.45
CA GLU A 580 16.20 14.75 -22.53
C GLU A 580 16.21 13.24 -22.27
N ALA A 581 15.84 12.44 -23.27
CA ALA A 581 16.01 11.00 -23.20
C ALA A 581 17.51 10.65 -23.22
N ILE A 582 17.93 9.80 -22.28
CA ILE A 582 19.27 9.22 -22.29
C ILE A 582 19.15 7.77 -22.75
N GLU A 583 19.71 7.48 -23.92
CA GLU A 583 19.82 6.11 -24.41
C GLU A 583 21.00 5.40 -23.74
N ILE A 584 20.66 4.42 -22.90
CA ILE A 584 21.63 3.62 -22.17
C ILE A 584 21.62 2.18 -22.72
N THR A 585 22.69 1.81 -23.43
CA THR A 585 22.92 0.42 -23.80
C THR A 585 23.67 -0.32 -22.70
N TRP A 586 22.95 -1.03 -21.84
CA TRP A 586 23.50 -1.76 -20.70
C TRP A 586 24.21 -3.08 -21.07
N GLU A 587 24.13 -3.53 -22.32
CA GLU A 587 24.79 -4.76 -22.78
C GLU A 587 26.19 -4.45 -23.32
N PRO A 588 27.27 -4.87 -22.63
CA PRO A 588 28.61 -4.69 -23.14
C PRO A 588 28.83 -5.64 -24.33
N LYS A 589 28.90 -5.09 -25.55
CA LYS A 589 29.17 -5.84 -26.78
C LYS A 589 30.68 -6.07 -27.03
N PHE A 590 31.53 -5.26 -26.40
CA PHE A 590 32.97 -5.27 -26.61
C PHE A 590 33.75 -5.03 -25.30
N THR A 591 34.81 -5.79 -25.06
CA THR A 591 35.71 -5.65 -23.91
C THR A 591 37.17 -5.65 -24.36
N HIS A 592 37.66 -4.51 -24.87
CA HIS A 592 39.07 -4.32 -25.20
C HIS A 592 39.50 -2.87 -24.92
N GLY A 593 40.73 -2.68 -24.44
CA GLY A 593 41.31 -1.34 -24.23
C GLY A 593 40.56 -0.49 -23.20
N ALA A 594 40.26 0.77 -23.52
CA ALA A 594 39.59 1.71 -22.61
C ALA A 594 38.18 1.24 -22.18
N LEU A 595 37.51 0.41 -23.00
CA LEU A 595 36.18 -0.15 -22.71
C LEU A 595 36.17 -1.07 -21.48
N ASP A 596 37.29 -1.73 -21.17
CA ASP A 596 37.41 -2.64 -20.02
C ASP A 596 37.39 -1.88 -18.68
N LYS A 597 38.00 -0.69 -18.66
CA LYS A 597 37.98 0.20 -17.49
C LYS A 597 36.57 0.64 -17.15
N TYR A 598 35.82 1.09 -18.16
CA TYR A 598 34.41 1.45 -17.99
C TYR A 598 33.56 0.27 -17.51
N SER A 599 33.69 -0.90 -18.16
CA SER A 599 32.92 -2.09 -17.79
C SER A 599 33.18 -2.52 -16.35
N THR A 600 34.44 -2.51 -15.91
CA THR A 600 34.82 -2.86 -14.53
C THR A 600 34.24 -1.88 -13.52
N GLU A 601 34.30 -0.58 -13.82
CA GLU A 601 33.78 0.46 -12.93
C GLU A 601 32.24 0.43 -12.83
N ILE A 602 31.54 0.21 -13.95
CA ILE A 602 30.08 0.04 -13.97
C ILE A 602 29.67 -1.14 -13.10
N LYS A 603 30.35 -2.29 -13.22
CA LYS A 603 30.10 -3.48 -12.39
C LYS A 603 30.28 -3.17 -10.91
N ARG A 604 31.40 -2.52 -10.54
CA ARG A 604 31.71 -2.13 -9.17
C ARG A 604 30.62 -1.22 -8.59
N LEU A 605 30.25 -0.16 -9.31
CA LEU A 605 29.26 0.81 -8.88
C LEU A 605 27.85 0.19 -8.73
N LEU A 606 27.43 -0.71 -9.63
CA LEU A 606 26.13 -1.39 -9.48
C LEU A 606 26.05 -2.22 -8.19
N VAL A 607 27.14 -2.92 -7.83
CA VAL A 607 27.21 -3.68 -6.58
C VAL A 607 27.18 -2.75 -5.37
N GLU A 608 27.95 -1.66 -5.40
CA GLU A 608 27.99 -0.66 -4.32
C GLU A 608 26.64 0.02 -4.11
N ILE A 609 25.97 0.45 -5.19
CA ILE A 609 24.63 1.04 -5.13
C ILE A 609 23.65 0.05 -4.49
N THR A 610 23.67 -1.22 -4.90
CA THR A 610 22.80 -2.26 -4.33
C THR A 610 23.01 -2.39 -2.81
N GLN A 611 24.25 -2.43 -2.36
CA GLN A 611 24.59 -2.55 -0.93
C GLN A 611 24.18 -1.31 -0.14
N MET A 612 24.41 -0.11 -0.69
CA MET A 612 24.04 1.15 -0.05
C MET A 612 22.52 1.31 0.03
N GLN A 613 21.77 0.97 -1.03
CA GLN A 613 20.30 1.00 -1.03
C GLN A 613 19.71 0.06 0.03
N ARG A 614 20.29 -1.14 0.20
CA ARG A 614 19.87 -2.06 1.27
C ARG A 614 20.09 -1.49 2.67
N LYS A 615 21.25 -0.86 2.91
CA LYS A 615 21.54 -0.19 4.19
C LYS A 615 20.62 1.01 4.41
N TYR A 616 20.34 1.77 3.36
CA TYR A 616 19.50 2.96 3.39
C TYR A 616 18.09 2.67 3.93
N PHE A 617 17.54 1.48 3.64
CA PHE A 617 16.20 1.07 4.10
C PHE A 617 15.98 1.29 5.60
N ASN A 618 16.99 1.02 6.44
CA ASN A 618 16.91 1.17 7.91
C ASN A 618 17.75 2.33 8.47
N ALA A 619 18.35 3.15 7.60
CA ALA A 619 19.23 4.24 7.99
C ALA A 619 18.47 5.38 8.70
N LYS A 620 19.15 6.06 9.62
CA LYS A 620 18.58 7.13 10.47
C LYS A 620 19.44 8.40 10.44
N ASN A 621 18.82 9.57 10.65
CA ASN A 621 19.49 10.87 10.78
C ASN A 621 20.63 11.09 9.75
N ASP A 622 21.87 11.26 10.21
CA ASP A 622 23.04 11.56 9.39
C ASP A 622 23.45 10.39 8.50
N GLU A 623 23.32 9.15 8.98
CA GLU A 623 23.62 7.96 8.15
C GLU A 623 22.72 7.94 6.92
N LYS A 624 21.43 8.26 7.10
CA LYS A 624 20.48 8.39 5.99
C LYS A 624 20.93 9.47 4.99
N LYS A 625 21.32 10.65 5.48
CA LYS A 625 21.78 11.76 4.62
C LYS A 625 23.08 11.42 3.87
N ILE A 626 24.03 10.80 4.56
CA ILE A 626 25.31 10.36 3.99
C ILE A 626 25.07 9.29 2.92
N LEU A 627 24.27 8.27 3.22
CA LEU A 627 23.94 7.21 2.25
C LEU A 627 23.18 7.76 1.05
N ALA A 628 22.21 8.66 1.24
CA ALA A 628 21.50 9.31 0.11
C ALA A 628 22.47 10.04 -0.82
N LYS A 629 23.43 10.79 -0.24
CA LYS A 629 24.47 11.50 -1.00
C LYS A 629 25.38 10.53 -1.75
N GLN A 630 25.89 9.49 -1.07
CA GLN A 630 26.76 8.48 -1.68
C GLN A 630 26.05 7.70 -2.80
N ILE A 631 24.77 7.35 -2.62
CA ILE A 631 23.97 6.69 -3.65
C ILE A 631 23.78 7.62 -4.86
N ARG A 632 23.47 8.90 -4.63
CA ARG A 632 23.34 9.90 -5.70
C ARG A 632 24.64 10.03 -6.50
N GLU A 633 25.77 10.18 -5.82
CA GLU A 633 27.10 10.29 -6.44
C GLU A 633 27.45 9.01 -7.23
N ALA A 634 27.22 7.83 -6.64
CA ALA A 634 27.46 6.57 -7.32
C ALA A 634 26.58 6.39 -8.56
N LYS A 635 25.30 6.78 -8.49
CA LYS A 635 24.39 6.78 -9.66
C LYS A 635 24.86 7.71 -10.76
N LEU A 636 25.26 8.94 -10.43
CA LEU A 636 25.80 9.90 -11.39
C LEU A 636 27.09 9.38 -12.04
N ASN A 637 28.03 8.88 -11.24
CA ASN A 637 29.27 8.30 -11.73
C ASN A 637 29.02 7.10 -12.63
N LEU A 638 28.06 6.25 -12.28
CA LEU A 638 27.70 5.10 -13.09
C LEU A 638 27.18 5.56 -14.46
N LEU A 639 26.25 6.52 -14.50
CA LEU A 639 25.75 7.08 -15.76
C LEU A 639 26.84 7.73 -16.60
N ILE A 640 27.76 8.48 -15.97
CA ILE A 640 28.91 9.07 -16.68
C ILE A 640 29.77 7.98 -17.31
N ASN A 641 30.09 6.91 -16.56
CA ASN A 641 30.88 5.79 -17.07
C ASN A 641 30.15 5.03 -18.19
N GLN A 642 28.84 4.85 -18.05
CA GLN A 642 28.03 4.15 -19.04
C GLN A 642 27.85 4.96 -20.33
N LEU A 643 27.68 6.28 -20.24
CA LEU A 643 27.66 7.15 -21.42
C LEU A 643 29.03 7.23 -22.08
N GLY A 644 30.11 7.27 -21.28
CA GLY A 644 31.48 7.14 -21.79
C GLY A 644 31.69 5.84 -22.56
N TYR A 645 31.23 4.71 -22.01
CA TYR A 645 31.25 3.42 -22.69
C TYR A 645 30.45 3.46 -24.00
N ASN A 646 29.21 3.95 -23.98
CA ASN A 646 28.36 4.02 -25.18
C ASN A 646 28.99 4.92 -26.26
N LYS A 647 29.58 6.06 -25.88
CA LYS A 647 30.30 6.97 -26.77
C LYS A 647 31.48 6.27 -27.44
N GLU A 648 32.32 5.59 -26.66
CA GLU A 648 33.47 4.85 -27.18
C GLU A 648 33.05 3.71 -28.12
N VAL A 649 31.99 2.96 -27.77
CA VAL A 649 31.44 1.93 -28.66
C VAL A 649 30.92 2.55 -29.96
N PHE A 650 30.16 3.64 -29.88
CA PHE A 650 29.64 4.34 -31.06
C PHE A 650 30.76 4.87 -31.95
N PHE A 651 31.79 5.49 -31.37
CA PHE A 651 32.96 6.00 -32.09
C PHE A 651 33.69 4.89 -32.84
N ASN A 652 33.90 3.74 -32.18
CA ASN A 652 34.62 2.60 -32.76
C ASN A 652 33.81 1.82 -33.81
N THR A 653 32.48 1.85 -33.73
CA THR A 653 31.60 1.14 -34.67
C THR A 653 31.15 2.00 -35.85
N THR A 654 31.19 3.32 -35.71
CA THR A 654 30.85 4.27 -36.79
C THR A 654 32.12 4.88 -37.39
N MET A 655 32.41 4.53 -38.65
CA MET A 655 33.50 5.17 -39.41
C MET A 655 32.97 6.34 -40.22
N GLU A 656 33.80 7.37 -40.41
CA GLU A 656 33.51 8.46 -41.35
C GLU A 656 33.43 7.93 -42.78
N LYS A 657 32.51 8.50 -43.58
CA LYS A 657 32.31 8.16 -44.98
C LYS A 657 32.84 9.24 -45.91
N GLY A 658 33.17 8.88 -47.14
CA GLY A 658 33.43 9.82 -48.24
C GLY A 658 34.89 10.20 -48.52
N GLY A 659 35.87 9.84 -47.68
CA GLY A 659 37.31 9.98 -47.97
C GLY A 659 37.72 11.37 -48.49
N PHE A 660 38.58 11.43 -49.52
CA PHE A 660 39.14 12.67 -50.07
C PHE A 660 38.12 13.54 -50.85
N ALA A 661 36.94 13.01 -51.19
CA ALA A 661 35.90 13.74 -51.91
C ALA A 661 34.48 13.26 -51.48
N PRO A 662 33.99 13.71 -50.31
CA PRO A 662 32.73 13.21 -49.75
C PRO A 662 31.51 13.69 -50.54
N THR A 663 30.57 12.78 -50.81
CA THR A 663 29.27 13.12 -51.39
C THR A 663 28.40 13.87 -50.37
N ASP A 664 27.33 14.53 -50.82
CA ASP A 664 26.41 15.22 -49.89
C ASP A 664 25.74 14.26 -48.89
N LYS A 665 25.55 12.99 -49.28
CA LYS A 665 25.08 11.93 -48.36
C LYS A 665 26.14 11.60 -47.31
N ASP A 666 27.42 11.56 -47.68
CA ASP A 666 28.52 11.29 -46.75
C ASP A 666 28.70 12.45 -45.77
N LYS A 667 28.64 13.69 -46.25
CA LYS A 667 28.68 14.89 -45.39
C LYS A 667 27.53 14.89 -44.38
N LYS A 668 26.32 14.58 -44.83
CA LYS A 668 25.15 14.47 -43.94
C LYS A 668 25.36 13.40 -42.87
N TYR A 669 25.79 12.20 -43.27
CA TYR A 669 26.06 11.10 -42.33
C TYR A 669 27.17 11.45 -41.34
N ASN A 670 28.28 12.06 -41.78
CA ASN A 670 29.37 12.46 -40.89
C ASN A 670 28.92 13.56 -39.91
N ALA A 671 28.13 14.53 -40.36
CA ALA A 671 27.55 15.56 -39.50
C ALA A 671 26.59 14.97 -38.45
N GLU A 672 25.73 14.02 -38.83
CA GLU A 672 24.85 13.29 -37.90
C GLU A 672 25.67 12.49 -36.87
N ARG A 673 26.76 11.84 -37.30
CA ARG A 673 27.69 11.12 -36.43
C ARG A 673 28.37 12.05 -35.42
N GLU A 674 28.90 13.19 -35.87
CA GLU A 674 29.52 14.19 -34.98
C GLU A 674 28.51 14.77 -33.99
N LEU A 675 27.29 15.06 -34.43
CA LEU A 675 26.22 15.54 -33.56
C LEU A 675 25.92 14.53 -32.45
N GLN A 676 25.85 13.24 -32.78
CA GLN A 676 25.62 12.19 -31.78
C GLN A 676 26.77 12.11 -30.75
N LEU A 677 28.02 12.19 -31.20
CA LEU A 677 29.19 12.22 -30.30
C LEU A 677 29.16 13.44 -29.37
N LEU A 678 28.79 14.61 -29.90
CA LEU A 678 28.65 15.83 -29.13
C LEU A 678 27.50 15.73 -28.10
N THR A 679 26.40 15.09 -28.45
CA THR A 679 25.28 14.84 -27.52
C THR A 679 25.74 14.04 -26.30
N PHE A 680 26.54 12.98 -26.48
CA PHE A 680 27.13 12.24 -25.36
C PHE A 680 27.97 13.15 -24.46
N ASP A 681 28.81 14.01 -25.04
CA ASP A 681 29.66 14.94 -24.27
C ASP A 681 28.82 15.96 -23.49
N ILE A 682 27.78 16.51 -24.10
CA ILE A 682 26.83 17.43 -23.44
C ILE A 682 26.18 16.74 -22.24
N HIS A 683 25.69 15.51 -22.40
CA HIS A 683 25.06 14.75 -21.31
C HIS A 683 26.05 14.44 -20.19
N ILE A 684 27.27 13.98 -20.52
CA ILE A 684 28.33 13.71 -19.55
C ILE A 684 28.69 14.97 -18.76
N ASP A 685 28.83 16.11 -19.42
CA ASP A 685 29.18 17.37 -18.76
C ASP A 685 28.05 17.91 -17.88
N LYS A 686 26.78 17.74 -18.28
CA LYS A 686 25.63 18.04 -17.41
C LYS A 686 25.65 17.17 -16.15
N LEU A 687 25.93 15.87 -16.28
CA LEU A 687 26.03 14.95 -15.13
C LEU A 687 27.22 15.31 -14.21
N LYS A 688 28.37 15.68 -14.76
CA LYS A 688 29.53 16.15 -13.97
C LYS A 688 29.21 17.44 -13.21
N LYS A 689 28.48 18.38 -13.82
CA LYS A 689 28.01 19.59 -13.13
C LYS A 689 27.08 19.26 -11.96
N LEU A 690 26.17 18.29 -12.13
CA LEU A 690 25.34 17.79 -11.02
C LEU A 690 26.14 17.08 -9.93
N LEU A 691 27.23 16.42 -10.28
CA LEU A 691 28.12 15.81 -9.30
C LEU A 691 28.75 16.87 -8.40
N THR A 692 29.06 18.06 -8.95
CA THR A 692 29.59 19.20 -8.17
C THR A 692 28.55 20.02 -7.43
N ASP A 693 27.29 20.02 -7.89
CA ASP A 693 26.19 20.76 -7.26
C ASP A 693 25.31 19.81 -6.43
N GLU A 694 25.63 19.72 -5.12
CA GLU A 694 24.94 18.86 -4.17
C GLU A 694 23.48 19.26 -3.92
N ASN A 695 23.15 20.55 -4.11
CA ASN A 695 21.82 21.08 -3.84
C ASN A 695 20.85 20.83 -5.00
N LYS A 696 21.37 20.60 -6.22
CA LYS A 696 20.53 20.32 -7.38
C LYS A 696 20.02 18.87 -7.36
N THR A 697 18.70 18.72 -7.39
CA THR A 697 18.03 17.42 -7.42
C THR A 697 18.40 16.63 -8.68
N PHE A 698 18.75 15.35 -8.50
CA PHE A 698 18.99 14.43 -9.60
C PHE A 698 17.68 13.72 -9.96
N LYS A 699 17.01 14.21 -11.03
CA LYS A 699 15.74 13.66 -11.53
C LYS A 699 16.02 12.76 -12.72
N HIS A 700 16.11 11.47 -12.45
CA HIS A 700 16.34 10.44 -13.45
C HIS A 700 15.86 9.10 -12.90
N PHE A 701 15.26 8.30 -13.77
CA PHE A 701 14.90 6.93 -13.49
C PHE A 701 15.39 6.02 -14.61
N ASP A 702 16.09 4.96 -14.24
CA ASP A 702 16.42 3.84 -15.10
C ASP A 702 16.28 2.54 -14.30
N TRP A 703 15.61 1.56 -14.89
CA TRP A 703 15.31 0.28 -14.24
C TRP A 703 16.53 -0.43 -13.64
N LYS A 704 17.66 -0.47 -14.36
CA LYS A 704 18.88 -1.15 -13.89
C LYS A 704 19.65 -0.31 -12.86
N LEU A 705 19.53 1.01 -12.94
CA LEU A 705 20.16 1.94 -11.99
C LEU A 705 19.40 2.06 -10.67
N ASP A 706 18.07 2.09 -10.73
CA ASP A 706 17.19 2.30 -9.60
C ASP A 706 16.84 1.01 -8.87
N PHE A 707 16.72 -0.12 -9.60
CA PHE A 707 16.50 -1.45 -9.04
C PHE A 707 17.64 -2.44 -9.37
N PRO A 708 18.91 -2.10 -9.07
CA PRO A 708 20.04 -2.97 -9.35
C PRO A 708 19.98 -4.27 -8.53
N GLU A 709 19.31 -4.29 -7.39
CA GLU A 709 19.10 -5.53 -6.62
C GLU A 709 18.42 -6.65 -7.42
N VAL A 710 17.53 -6.27 -8.34
CA VAL A 710 16.68 -7.19 -9.11
C VAL A 710 17.21 -7.33 -10.53
N LEU A 711 17.62 -6.22 -11.15
CA LEU A 711 17.93 -6.16 -12.58
C LEU A 711 19.43 -6.12 -12.89
N ASN A 712 20.31 -6.18 -11.88
CA ASN A 712 21.74 -6.26 -12.13
C ASN A 712 22.14 -7.68 -12.58
N PRO A 713 22.53 -7.88 -13.86
CA PRO A 713 22.90 -9.19 -14.36
C PRO A 713 24.18 -9.74 -13.69
N TYR A 714 25.02 -8.88 -13.12
CA TYR A 714 26.23 -9.31 -12.41
C TYR A 714 25.94 -9.88 -11.02
N LEU A 715 24.78 -9.55 -10.44
CA LEU A 715 24.34 -10.10 -9.15
C LEU A 715 23.40 -11.29 -9.31
N LYS A 716 22.58 -11.29 -10.37
CA LYS A 716 21.50 -12.26 -10.57
C LYS A 716 21.72 -13.23 -11.73
N GLY A 717 22.68 -12.98 -12.61
CA GLY A 717 22.94 -13.82 -13.77
C GLY A 717 21.71 -13.90 -14.67
N LYS A 718 21.23 -15.13 -14.92
CA LYS A 718 20.04 -15.40 -15.73
C LYS A 718 18.72 -15.07 -15.02
N ASP A 719 18.75 -14.98 -13.70
CA ASP A 719 17.56 -14.69 -12.87
C ASP A 719 17.38 -13.18 -12.63
N ALA A 720 17.97 -12.34 -13.50
CA ALA A 720 17.83 -10.89 -13.42
C ALA A 720 16.47 -10.47 -13.97
N GLY A 721 15.55 -10.06 -13.10
CA GLY A 721 14.18 -9.70 -13.46
C GLY A 721 13.24 -9.77 -12.27
N PHE A 722 12.01 -9.29 -12.48
CA PHE A 722 10.92 -9.46 -11.53
C PHE A 722 10.19 -10.79 -11.76
N ASP A 723 9.72 -11.41 -10.68
CA ASP A 723 8.88 -12.61 -10.72
C ASP A 723 7.45 -12.29 -11.13
N ILE A 724 6.92 -11.16 -10.63
CA ILE A 724 5.56 -10.70 -10.89
C ILE A 724 5.62 -9.23 -11.30
N ILE A 725 4.98 -8.89 -12.42
CA ILE A 725 4.72 -7.50 -12.80
C ILE A 725 3.21 -7.34 -12.90
N ILE A 726 2.67 -6.39 -12.14
CA ILE A 726 1.24 -6.18 -11.99
C ILE A 726 0.98 -4.69 -11.81
N GLY A 727 -0.07 -4.17 -12.43
CA GLY A 727 -0.40 -2.75 -12.34
C GLY A 727 -1.54 -2.37 -13.26
N ASN A 728 -2.05 -1.15 -13.09
CA ASN A 728 -3.01 -0.55 -14.01
C ASN A 728 -2.31 0.50 -14.89
N PRO A 729 -1.82 0.13 -16.08
CA PRO A 729 -1.10 1.06 -16.94
C PRO A 729 -2.03 2.17 -17.49
N PRO A 730 -1.46 3.31 -17.93
CA PRO A 730 -2.26 4.40 -18.48
C PRO A 730 -2.93 4.04 -19.81
N TYR A 731 -4.21 4.38 -19.95
CA TYR A 731 -5.00 4.20 -21.18
C TYR A 731 -5.03 5.47 -22.03
N VAL A 732 -3.85 5.92 -22.46
CA VAL A 732 -3.71 7.11 -23.32
C VAL A 732 -3.33 6.68 -24.72
N ASN A 733 -4.07 7.18 -25.71
CA ASN A 733 -3.71 6.97 -27.10
C ASN A 733 -2.42 7.74 -27.41
N ILE A 734 -1.41 7.05 -27.94
CA ILE A 734 -0.11 7.66 -28.24
C ILE A 734 -0.26 8.86 -29.20
N ALA A 735 -1.26 8.86 -30.09
CA ALA A 735 -1.52 9.98 -30.99
C ALA A 735 -1.93 11.28 -30.25
N ASN A 736 -2.48 11.18 -29.03
CA ASN A 736 -2.93 12.32 -28.23
C ASN A 736 -1.80 12.93 -27.37
N ILE A 737 -0.62 12.31 -27.31
CA ILE A 737 0.52 12.86 -26.60
C ILE A 737 1.04 14.08 -27.36
N SER A 738 1.09 15.23 -26.70
CA SER A 738 1.53 16.50 -27.30
C SER A 738 3.04 16.57 -27.56
N ASP A 739 3.83 15.83 -26.77
CA ASP A 739 5.28 15.75 -26.91
C ASP A 739 5.67 14.89 -28.13
N ASN A 740 6.10 15.55 -29.20
CA ASN A 740 6.54 14.90 -30.43
C ASN A 740 7.77 14.02 -30.24
N LEU A 741 8.73 14.47 -29.41
CA LEU A 741 9.97 13.73 -29.16
C LEU A 741 9.67 12.45 -28.38
N TYR A 742 8.75 12.52 -27.41
CA TYR A 742 8.27 11.34 -26.71
C TYR A 742 7.63 10.32 -27.65
N ARG A 743 6.74 10.77 -28.54
CA ARG A 743 6.08 9.88 -29.52
C ARG A 743 7.09 9.24 -30.47
N GLN A 744 8.05 10.01 -30.95
CA GLN A 744 9.11 9.49 -31.83
C GLN A 744 9.96 8.45 -31.10
N TYR A 745 10.38 8.72 -29.87
CA TYR A 745 11.11 7.76 -29.05
C TYR A 745 10.36 6.43 -28.90
N LEU A 746 9.06 6.51 -28.59
CA LEU A 746 8.23 5.30 -28.45
C LEU A 746 8.17 4.49 -29.76
N GLN A 747 8.03 5.16 -30.91
CA GLN A 747 8.01 4.51 -32.21
C GLN A 747 9.34 3.85 -32.59
N GLU A 748 10.46 4.45 -32.19
CA GLU A 748 11.80 3.95 -32.50
C GLU A 748 12.23 2.79 -31.58
N ASN A 749 11.78 2.80 -30.32
CA ASN A 749 12.25 1.86 -29.29
C ASN A 749 11.28 0.72 -28.95
N TYR A 750 10.01 0.80 -29.35
CA TYR A 750 9.00 -0.20 -29.01
C TYR A 750 8.30 -0.76 -30.24
N SER A 751 8.39 -2.07 -30.40
CA SER A 751 7.87 -2.79 -31.58
C SER A 751 6.33 -2.86 -31.62
N THR A 752 5.68 -2.71 -30.46
CA THR A 752 4.21 -2.68 -30.33
C THR A 752 3.58 -1.41 -30.90
N VAL A 753 4.33 -0.32 -31.05
CA VAL A 753 3.80 0.96 -31.49
C VAL A 753 3.50 0.95 -33.00
N LYS A 754 2.22 0.78 -33.35
CA LYS A 754 1.72 0.85 -34.74
C LYS A 754 0.59 1.86 -34.84
N ASN A 755 0.66 2.80 -35.80
CA ASN A 755 -0.34 3.80 -36.24
C ASN A 755 -1.26 4.42 -35.15
N LYS A 756 -2.14 3.62 -34.52
CA LYS A 756 -2.99 3.97 -33.37
C LYS A 756 -2.81 2.89 -32.29
N CYS A 757 -1.90 3.14 -31.36
CA CYS A 757 -1.64 2.26 -30.22
C CYS A 757 -1.83 3.05 -28.93
N ASP A 758 -2.32 2.38 -27.89
CA ASP A 758 -2.43 2.96 -26.55
C ASP A 758 -1.17 2.64 -25.74
N LEU A 759 -0.83 3.51 -24.79
CA LEU A 759 0.37 3.37 -23.95
C LEU A 759 0.43 2.04 -23.20
N TYR A 760 -0.70 1.46 -22.80
CA TYR A 760 -0.71 0.19 -22.08
C TYR A 760 0.02 -0.94 -22.84
N SER A 761 0.00 -0.93 -24.18
CA SER A 761 0.69 -1.95 -24.99
C SER A 761 2.21 -1.85 -24.86
N VAL A 762 2.72 -0.62 -24.76
CA VAL A 762 4.13 -0.30 -24.54
C VAL A 762 4.55 -0.72 -23.14
N PHE A 763 3.70 -0.48 -22.14
CA PHE A 763 3.91 -0.97 -20.77
C PHE A 763 4.01 -2.50 -20.72
N ILE A 764 3.17 -3.22 -21.46
CA ILE A 764 3.23 -4.70 -21.54
C ILE A 764 4.55 -5.16 -22.19
N GLU A 765 4.97 -4.53 -23.30
CA GLU A 765 6.26 -4.84 -23.93
C GLU A 765 7.42 -4.57 -22.96
N LYS A 766 7.39 -3.44 -22.25
CA LYS A 766 8.38 -3.10 -21.23
C LYS A 766 8.40 -4.11 -20.09
N ALA A 767 7.23 -4.51 -19.59
CA ALA A 767 7.09 -5.51 -18.53
C ALA A 767 7.75 -6.84 -18.94
N ARG A 768 7.54 -7.29 -20.19
CA ARG A 768 8.19 -8.51 -20.70
C ARG A 768 9.71 -8.44 -20.71
N HIS A 769 10.29 -7.25 -20.90
CA HIS A 769 11.75 -7.07 -20.90
C HIS A 769 12.38 -7.05 -19.49
N ILE A 770 11.59 -6.82 -18.44
CA ILE A 770 12.07 -6.76 -17.06
C ILE A 770 11.54 -7.91 -16.20
N LEU A 771 10.72 -8.80 -16.76
CA LEU A 771 10.28 -10.06 -16.14
C LEU A 771 11.38 -11.11 -16.27
N ILE A 772 11.50 -12.01 -15.30
CA ILE A 772 12.29 -13.25 -15.47
C ILE A 772 11.56 -14.12 -16.50
N LEU A 773 12.10 -14.20 -17.72
CA LEU A 773 11.59 -15.10 -18.75
C LEU A 773 12.23 -16.48 -18.54
N SER A 774 11.41 -17.47 -18.24
CA SER A 774 11.84 -18.86 -18.08
C SER A 774 12.08 -19.59 -19.39
#